data_AF-A0A5B8VIF1-F1
#
_entry.id   AF-A0A5B8VIF1-F1
#
_cell.length_a   1.000
_cell.length_b   1.000
_cell.length_c   1.000
_cell.angle_alpha   90.00
_cell.angle_beta   90.00
_cell.angle_gamma   90.00
#
_symmetry.space_group_name_H-M   'P 1'
#
loop_
_entity.id
_entity.type
_entity.pdbx_description
1 polymer ?
#
loop_
_entity_poly.entity_id
_entity_poly.type
_entity_poly.pdbx_seq_one_letter_code
_entity_poly.pdbx_strand_id
1 'polypeptide(L)'
;MKSLFSGTVQQKLLVAILIIGAQFFVKQALAQQVPADLSDTMFSTYYQQRVSLFRLLPKEPGQIVFLGNSITDGAEWDELFPGSAPIINRGISGDMTAGILNRLDEVTDRKPSKIFLLIGTNDLAHGLSTDSVLFNIFLIAKLIHKNSPLTRLYIQSIFPVNAYYHKFASHTGNMTKIRSINQALSANAAKLNYTYIDVFTELKGPDGLLDIHLTNDGLHQKGPGYMRWKHLIYPYVMDVSTRPALLPAPKNLQWQPGKFPLYKLRQITYLQDSLKDLAIAFVQKTKDLHPEMLVSQNLKTNQPSLIIRCAHQFNWPATAGKAPTNSGNKEAYTLQVTEQQITLTAGTRHGIYNGLQTLKQLMRDGSFIDNCQISDYPSFAWRGYMIDVGRNYQPVSLIKRQIDLMGDLKLNVFHFHVTEDVAWRLAIHQYPELTAAANMTRDQGLFYTEKDIKSLIQYCKERFITFIPEIDMPGHSAAFKRAMGYDMQSDSGIIALNNILTEICNTYDLPYFHIGADEVHIHNDKFLPSIIKLLENKGKKVIGWDPGGTYPSSVYRQLWRGTTQTLKPVNYKRIDSRNLYINHMAPEESVLSIYNHAIDDSQHGDHNNLGATLCLWNDRKLASPMGNLTQNPTLASILAFAERSWCGGGKTGNLIGLNHLNALEKHQFANFEDRLLSIQQTFYKNIPFQYIRQSNIKWQLLGPFNNKGHLNAGFAPETTEQNADTINADSGETITGGTIILRHFWDPVVRGLLDTPKENTTYYAKGRYYSPVDTTALLWVGFYDNSRSTATAPAKAGSWNNLGSKVWLNGQIIGPPDWQRAGQKGDLEIPYLDENYYFRAPREVPIKKGWNYLLLKMPVGSFNSGKWYAPVKWMFTAMFVEPQPGSPVNNMEQNKMLYRAPLSL
;
A
#
# COMPACT_ATOMS: atom_id res chain seq x y z
N MET A 1 38.17 -23.20 -21.93
CA MET A 1 38.47 -22.35 -23.11
C MET A 1 39.92 -21.81 -23.08
N LYS A 2 40.94 -22.66 -22.87
CA LYS A 2 42.36 -22.23 -22.87
C LYS A 2 43.31 -23.15 -23.67
N SER A 3 42.80 -23.99 -24.58
CA SER A 3 43.63 -24.88 -25.42
C SER A 3 43.40 -24.71 -26.93
N LEU A 4 42.81 -23.60 -27.39
CA LEU A 4 42.49 -23.39 -28.81
C LEU A 4 43.48 -22.46 -29.56
N PHE A 5 44.60 -22.04 -28.94
CA PHE A 5 45.48 -21.02 -29.53
C PHE A 5 46.96 -21.42 -29.68
N SER A 6 47.28 -22.70 -29.89
CA SER A 6 48.65 -23.18 -30.13
C SER A 6 48.90 -23.63 -31.58
N GLY A 7 48.28 -22.97 -32.56
CA GLY A 7 48.48 -23.26 -33.99
C GLY A 7 49.48 -22.32 -34.67
N THR A 8 50.24 -22.86 -35.63
CA THR A 8 51.21 -22.12 -36.47
C THR A 8 50.52 -21.03 -37.30
N VAL A 9 51.30 -20.06 -37.81
CA VAL A 9 50.79 -18.90 -38.59
C VAL A 9 49.89 -19.33 -39.76
N GLN A 10 50.17 -20.47 -40.39
CA GLN A 10 49.32 -21.06 -41.44
C GLN A 10 47.95 -21.53 -40.93
N GLN A 11 47.85 -22.09 -39.72
CA GLN A 11 46.56 -22.52 -39.14
C GLN A 11 45.70 -21.32 -38.74
N LYS A 12 46.31 -20.22 -38.27
CA LYS A 12 45.60 -18.97 -37.99
C LYS A 12 45.08 -18.31 -39.27
N LEU A 13 45.84 -18.39 -40.36
CA LEU A 13 45.40 -17.91 -41.68
C LEU A 13 44.25 -18.76 -42.25
N LEU A 14 44.29 -20.08 -42.07
CA LEU A 14 43.22 -20.98 -42.53
C LEU A 14 41.92 -20.75 -41.75
N VAL A 15 42.00 -20.53 -40.44
CA VAL A 15 40.84 -20.20 -39.58
C VAL A 15 40.31 -18.81 -39.90
N ALA A 16 41.17 -17.82 -40.19
CA ALA A 16 40.74 -16.49 -40.64
C ALA A 16 40.05 -16.55 -42.01
N ILE A 17 40.56 -17.36 -42.96
CA ILE A 17 39.95 -17.57 -44.27
C ILE A 17 38.62 -18.34 -44.16
N LEU A 18 38.50 -19.29 -43.23
CA LEU A 18 37.24 -19.99 -42.93
C LEU A 18 36.21 -19.08 -42.24
N ILE A 19 36.64 -18.16 -41.37
CA ILE A 19 35.75 -17.17 -40.72
C ILE A 19 35.32 -16.09 -41.71
N ILE A 20 36.22 -15.61 -42.57
CA ILE A 20 35.88 -14.65 -43.64
C ILE A 20 35.00 -15.32 -44.70
N GLY A 21 35.30 -16.57 -45.07
CA GLY A 21 34.46 -17.39 -45.95
C GLY A 21 33.07 -17.64 -45.36
N ALA A 22 32.97 -17.99 -44.08
CA ALA A 22 31.68 -18.16 -43.39
C ALA A 22 30.92 -16.83 -43.27
N GLN A 23 31.59 -15.70 -43.03
CA GLN A 23 30.96 -14.37 -43.03
C GLN A 23 30.52 -13.91 -44.43
N PHE A 24 31.24 -14.32 -45.48
CA PHE A 24 30.89 -14.01 -46.87
C PHE A 24 29.73 -14.89 -47.37
N PHE A 25 29.70 -16.18 -46.99
CA PHE A 25 28.58 -17.09 -47.27
C PHE A 25 27.33 -16.75 -46.45
N VAL A 26 27.45 -16.29 -45.19
CA VAL A 26 26.30 -15.79 -44.40
C VAL A 26 25.81 -14.45 -44.95
N LYS A 27 26.70 -13.56 -45.42
CA LYS A 27 26.28 -12.33 -46.11
C LYS A 27 25.65 -12.60 -47.47
N GLN A 28 26.12 -13.56 -48.26
CA GLN A 28 25.46 -13.94 -49.52
C GLN A 28 24.17 -14.73 -49.28
N ALA A 29 24.09 -15.59 -48.27
CA ALA A 29 22.83 -16.26 -47.91
C ALA A 29 21.78 -15.30 -47.33
N LEU A 30 22.19 -14.20 -46.69
CA LEU A 30 21.31 -13.11 -46.24
C LEU A 30 21.03 -12.05 -47.32
N ALA A 31 21.94 -11.86 -48.30
CA ALA A 31 21.77 -10.91 -49.39
C ALA A 31 21.05 -11.51 -50.61
N GLN A 32 20.95 -12.83 -50.70
CA GLN A 32 20.31 -13.56 -51.80
C GLN A 32 19.01 -14.25 -51.37
N GLN A 33 18.32 -13.65 -50.38
CA GLN A 33 16.91 -13.86 -50.04
C GLN A 33 16.21 -12.54 -49.67
N VAL A 34 16.59 -11.45 -50.30
CA VAL A 34 15.63 -10.34 -50.48
C VAL A 34 15.02 -10.57 -51.86
N PRO A 35 13.77 -11.06 -51.96
CA PRO A 35 13.07 -11.01 -53.23
C PRO A 35 13.05 -9.54 -53.66
N ALA A 36 13.70 -9.24 -54.79
CA ALA A 36 13.26 -8.14 -55.60
C ALA A 36 11.79 -8.43 -55.93
N ASP A 37 10.89 -7.54 -55.49
CA ASP A 37 9.44 -7.71 -55.31
C ASP A 37 8.96 -8.55 -54.10
N LEU A 38 9.15 -8.05 -52.88
CA LEU A 38 8.11 -8.20 -51.85
C LEU A 38 7.04 -7.12 -52.11
N SER A 39 6.25 -7.34 -53.16
CA SER A 39 5.17 -6.45 -53.60
C SER A 39 4.17 -6.19 -52.47
N ASP A 40 3.33 -5.16 -52.61
CA ASP A 40 2.21 -4.72 -51.75
C ASP A 40 1.20 -5.81 -51.28
N THR A 41 1.51 -7.09 -51.46
CA THR A 41 0.65 -8.26 -51.22
C THR A 41 0.81 -8.91 -49.83
N MET A 42 1.97 -8.80 -49.16
CA MET A 42 2.20 -9.41 -47.82
C MET A 42 1.62 -8.59 -46.65
N PHE A 43 1.55 -7.27 -46.79
CA PHE A 43 1.07 -6.36 -45.77
C PHE A 43 -0.08 -5.54 -46.33
N SER A 44 -1.22 -5.53 -45.65
CA SER A 44 -2.40 -4.79 -46.12
C SER A 44 -2.10 -3.28 -46.23
N THR A 45 -2.87 -2.59 -47.08
CA THR A 45 -2.80 -1.11 -47.15
C THR A 45 -3.00 -0.48 -45.77
N TYR A 46 -3.91 -1.05 -44.97
CA TYR A 46 -4.12 -0.59 -43.59
C TYR A 46 -2.88 -0.80 -42.71
N TYR A 47 -2.17 -1.93 -42.84
CA TYR A 47 -0.89 -2.12 -42.14
C TYR A 47 0.11 -1.03 -42.50
N GLN A 48 0.31 -0.73 -43.78
CA GLN A 48 1.27 0.29 -44.22
C GLN A 48 0.90 1.69 -43.68
N GLN A 49 -0.39 2.04 -43.69
CA GLN A 49 -0.89 3.28 -43.12
C GLN A 49 -0.62 3.37 -41.61
N ARG A 50 -0.89 2.30 -40.86
CA ARG A 50 -0.68 2.28 -39.40
C ARG A 50 0.80 2.30 -39.04
N VAL A 51 1.65 1.52 -39.71
CA VAL A 51 3.10 1.51 -39.44
C VAL A 51 3.75 2.84 -39.77
N SER A 52 3.42 3.46 -40.91
CA SER A 52 3.95 4.79 -41.25
C SER A 52 3.55 5.85 -40.22
N LEU A 53 2.30 5.84 -39.75
CA LEU A 53 1.86 6.72 -38.66
C LEU A 53 2.59 6.42 -37.35
N PHE A 54 2.63 5.17 -36.91
CA PHE A 54 3.25 4.79 -35.62
C PHE A 54 4.73 5.18 -35.54
N ARG A 55 5.46 5.11 -36.65
CA ARG A 55 6.88 5.53 -36.73
C ARG A 55 7.07 7.05 -36.58
N LEU A 56 6.06 7.86 -36.90
CA LEU A 56 6.10 9.32 -36.78
C LEU A 56 5.62 9.85 -35.42
N LEU A 57 4.84 9.06 -34.67
CA LEU A 57 4.33 9.46 -33.36
C LEU A 57 5.46 9.52 -32.30
N PRO A 58 5.42 10.49 -31.36
CA PRO A 58 6.43 10.65 -30.31
C PRO A 58 6.70 9.35 -29.55
N LYS A 59 7.98 9.04 -29.30
CA LYS A 59 8.44 7.85 -28.59
C LYS A 59 8.69 8.18 -27.12
N GLU A 60 7.69 7.95 -26.27
CA GLU A 60 7.78 8.20 -24.83
C GLU A 60 8.10 6.92 -24.03
N PRO A 61 9.10 6.94 -23.14
CA PRO A 61 9.43 5.80 -22.28
C PRO A 61 8.37 5.52 -21.22
N GLY A 62 8.28 4.25 -20.80
CA GLY A 62 7.43 3.84 -19.69
C GLY A 62 5.94 3.64 -20.02
N GLN A 63 5.50 3.88 -21.26
CA GLN A 63 4.13 3.60 -21.71
C GLN A 63 3.80 2.09 -21.65
N ILE A 64 2.52 1.77 -21.55
CA ILE A 64 1.99 0.40 -21.69
C ILE A 64 1.55 0.20 -23.14
N VAL A 65 2.00 -0.89 -23.78
CA VAL A 65 1.69 -1.17 -25.19
C VAL A 65 0.81 -2.39 -25.31
N PHE A 66 -0.33 -2.23 -25.99
CA PHE A 66 -1.14 -3.35 -26.48
C PHE A 66 -0.77 -3.65 -27.93
N LEU A 67 -0.13 -4.80 -28.16
CA LEU A 67 0.47 -5.18 -29.43
C LEU A 67 -0.24 -6.41 -30.00
N GLY A 68 -0.74 -6.32 -31.23
CA GLY A 68 -1.48 -7.44 -31.82
C GLY A 68 -2.14 -7.14 -33.15
N ASN A 69 -3.22 -7.88 -33.43
CA ASN A 69 -4.00 -7.80 -34.68
C ASN A 69 -5.32 -7.01 -34.51
N SER A 70 -6.31 -7.28 -35.38
CA SER A 70 -7.66 -6.66 -35.37
C SER A 70 -8.37 -6.75 -34.02
N ILE A 71 -8.19 -7.84 -33.28
CA ILE A 71 -8.82 -8.04 -31.96
C ILE A 71 -8.27 -7.00 -30.96
N THR A 72 -6.98 -6.68 -31.06
CA THR A 72 -6.31 -5.67 -30.24
C THR A 72 -6.59 -4.25 -30.76
N ASP A 73 -6.66 -4.08 -32.07
CA ASP A 73 -6.93 -2.80 -32.75
C ASP A 73 -8.32 -2.25 -32.35
N GLY A 74 -9.33 -3.12 -32.24
CA GLY A 74 -10.72 -2.72 -32.00
C GLY A 74 -11.11 -2.26 -30.59
N ALA A 75 -10.15 -2.01 -29.68
CA ALA A 75 -10.42 -1.61 -28.30
C ALA A 75 -9.82 -0.24 -27.93
N GLU A 76 -10.57 0.51 -27.13
CA GLU A 76 -10.15 1.77 -26.51
C GLU A 76 -9.42 1.49 -25.19
N TRP A 77 -8.20 0.98 -25.28
CA TRP A 77 -7.46 0.47 -24.11
C TRP A 77 -7.21 1.52 -23.02
N ASP A 78 -6.96 2.77 -23.39
CA ASP A 78 -6.72 3.85 -22.42
C ASP A 78 -7.99 4.18 -21.62
N GLU A 79 -9.15 4.21 -22.28
CA GLU A 79 -10.46 4.39 -21.63
C GLU A 79 -10.88 3.19 -20.78
N LEU A 80 -10.48 1.98 -21.17
CA LEU A 80 -10.76 0.76 -20.41
C LEU A 80 -9.97 0.70 -19.09
N PHE A 81 -8.82 1.35 -19.00
CA PHE A 81 -7.94 1.34 -17.81
C PHE A 81 -7.61 2.76 -17.32
N PRO A 82 -8.62 3.52 -16.87
CA PRO A 82 -8.38 4.86 -16.36
C PRO A 82 -7.46 4.83 -15.14
N GLY A 83 -6.55 5.80 -15.04
CA GLY A 83 -5.60 5.92 -13.93
C GLY A 83 -4.38 5.01 -14.00
N SER A 84 -4.23 4.22 -15.08
CA SER A 84 -3.02 3.47 -15.39
C SER A 84 -1.87 4.38 -15.88
N ALA A 85 -0.69 3.81 -16.16
CA ALA A 85 0.33 4.51 -16.94
C ALA A 85 -0.19 4.68 -18.39
N PRO A 86 0.23 5.72 -19.15
CA PRO A 86 -0.30 5.97 -20.49
C PRO A 86 -0.29 4.72 -21.37
N ILE A 87 -1.45 4.35 -21.91
CA ILE A 87 -1.61 3.18 -22.77
C ILE A 87 -1.61 3.60 -24.23
N ILE A 88 -0.88 2.87 -25.08
CA ILE A 88 -0.96 3.01 -26.53
C ILE A 88 -1.41 1.73 -27.20
N ASN A 89 -2.35 1.85 -28.14
CA ASN A 89 -2.77 0.76 -29.00
C ASN A 89 -1.82 0.63 -30.20
N ARG A 90 -1.22 -0.55 -30.34
CA ARG A 90 -0.36 -0.97 -31.46
C ARG A 90 -0.91 -2.23 -32.12
N GLY A 91 -2.21 -2.47 -32.01
CA GLY A 91 -2.97 -3.41 -32.85
C GLY A 91 -3.05 -2.93 -34.29
N ILE A 92 -3.04 -3.87 -35.24
CA ILE A 92 -3.31 -3.58 -36.66
C ILE A 92 -4.22 -4.68 -37.20
N SER A 93 -5.37 -4.30 -37.78
CA SER A 93 -6.26 -5.26 -38.45
C SER A 93 -5.56 -6.09 -39.54
N GLY A 94 -5.78 -7.42 -39.49
CA GLY A 94 -5.15 -8.38 -40.39
C GLY A 94 -3.69 -8.73 -40.08
N ASP A 95 -3.06 -8.10 -39.08
CA ASP A 95 -1.63 -8.32 -38.78
C ASP A 95 -1.33 -9.77 -38.38
N MET A 96 -0.12 -10.21 -38.71
CA MET A 96 0.42 -11.55 -38.49
C MET A 96 1.72 -11.45 -37.67
N THR A 97 2.23 -12.57 -37.18
CA THR A 97 3.50 -12.56 -36.43
C THR A 97 4.66 -11.96 -37.24
N ALA A 98 4.70 -12.16 -38.56
CA ALA A 98 5.67 -11.55 -39.46
C ALA A 98 5.57 -10.02 -39.54
N GLY A 99 4.35 -9.47 -39.50
CA GLY A 99 4.14 -8.02 -39.52
C GLY A 99 4.54 -7.35 -38.21
N ILE A 100 4.37 -8.03 -37.07
CA ILE A 100 4.91 -7.59 -35.78
C ILE A 100 6.44 -7.56 -35.82
N LEU A 101 7.09 -8.62 -36.31
CA LEU A 101 8.55 -8.67 -36.44
C LEU A 101 9.10 -7.53 -37.31
N ASN A 102 8.41 -7.19 -38.41
CA ASN A 102 8.78 -6.11 -39.33
C ASN A 102 8.70 -4.69 -38.71
N ARG A 103 7.92 -4.50 -37.63
CA ARG A 103 7.74 -3.20 -36.95
C ARG A 103 8.13 -3.20 -35.48
N LEU A 104 8.83 -4.24 -35.02
CA LEU A 104 9.12 -4.41 -33.60
C LEU A 104 10.10 -3.37 -33.05
N ASP A 105 10.95 -2.82 -33.92
CA ASP A 105 11.83 -1.69 -33.65
C ASP A 105 11.03 -0.47 -33.16
N GLU A 106 9.95 -0.11 -33.85
CA GLU A 106 9.07 1.01 -33.49
C GLU A 106 8.48 0.86 -32.08
N VAL A 107 8.22 -0.38 -31.65
CA VAL A 107 7.69 -0.66 -30.31
C VAL A 107 8.81 -0.67 -29.26
N THR A 108 9.94 -1.33 -29.54
CA THR A 108 11.02 -1.54 -28.57
C THR A 108 11.94 -0.33 -28.39
N ASP A 109 11.99 0.57 -29.37
CA ASP A 109 12.66 1.87 -29.25
C ASP A 109 11.99 2.77 -28.21
N ARG A 110 10.68 2.61 -27.98
CA ARG A 110 9.91 3.37 -27.00
C ARG A 110 10.21 3.00 -25.56
N LYS A 111 10.97 1.93 -25.29
CA LYS A 111 11.25 1.43 -23.92
C LYS A 111 9.98 1.34 -23.04
N PRO A 112 8.95 0.59 -23.48
CA PRO A 112 7.69 0.51 -22.75
C PRO A 112 7.86 -0.18 -21.40
N SER A 113 7.06 0.19 -20.40
CA SER A 113 7.08 -0.47 -19.09
C SER A 113 6.45 -1.87 -19.17
N LYS A 114 5.44 -2.04 -20.03
CA LYS A 114 4.72 -3.29 -20.27
C LYS A 114 4.36 -3.46 -21.74
N ILE A 115 4.40 -4.69 -22.24
CA ILE A 115 3.83 -5.08 -23.53
C ILE A 115 2.84 -6.22 -23.29
N PHE A 116 1.61 -6.07 -23.81
CA PHE A 116 0.59 -7.10 -23.88
C PHE A 116 0.47 -7.57 -25.33
N LEU A 117 0.94 -8.78 -25.61
CA LEU A 117 0.98 -9.37 -26.94
C LEU A 117 -0.15 -10.39 -27.14
N LEU A 118 -0.97 -10.21 -28.18
CA LEU A 118 -1.93 -11.20 -28.67
C LEU A 118 -1.84 -11.27 -30.21
N ILE A 119 -1.35 -12.39 -30.74
CA ILE A 119 -1.12 -12.58 -32.18
C ILE A 119 -1.14 -14.06 -32.56
N GLY A 120 -1.33 -14.37 -33.85
CA GLY A 120 -1.26 -15.75 -34.39
C GLY A 120 -2.54 -16.23 -35.07
N THR A 121 -3.70 -15.61 -34.81
CA THR A 121 -4.97 -16.05 -35.41
C THR A 121 -4.99 -15.90 -36.93
N ASN A 122 -4.45 -14.79 -37.45
CA ASN A 122 -4.37 -14.54 -38.89
C ASN A 122 -3.34 -15.46 -39.56
N ASP A 123 -2.23 -15.74 -38.90
CA ASP A 123 -1.22 -16.69 -39.41
C ASP A 123 -1.83 -18.05 -39.71
N LEU A 124 -2.66 -18.57 -38.80
CA LEU A 124 -3.36 -19.83 -38.98
C LEU A 124 -4.40 -19.77 -40.12
N ALA A 125 -5.09 -18.63 -40.26
CA ALA A 125 -6.05 -18.42 -41.35
C ALA A 125 -5.37 -18.33 -42.73
N HIS A 126 -4.13 -17.87 -42.78
CA HIS A 126 -3.28 -17.87 -43.98
C HIS A 126 -2.49 -19.18 -44.17
N GLY A 127 -2.78 -20.22 -43.36
CA GLY A 127 -2.26 -21.57 -43.57
C GLY A 127 -0.89 -21.86 -42.94
N LEU A 128 -0.34 -20.97 -42.11
CA LEU A 128 0.92 -21.23 -41.42
C LEU A 128 0.78 -22.40 -40.43
N SER A 129 1.87 -23.16 -40.25
CA SER A 129 1.95 -24.23 -39.26
C SER A 129 2.03 -23.67 -37.82
N THR A 130 1.58 -24.46 -36.85
CA THR A 130 1.69 -24.12 -35.42
C THR A 130 3.12 -23.79 -35.00
N ASP A 131 4.09 -24.54 -35.53
CA ASP A 131 5.50 -24.37 -35.22
C ASP A 131 6.05 -23.05 -35.74
N SER A 132 5.61 -22.61 -36.93
CA SER A 132 6.01 -21.32 -37.50
C SER A 132 5.47 -20.15 -36.67
N VAL A 133 4.20 -20.25 -36.25
CA VAL A 133 3.57 -19.22 -35.37
C VAL A 133 4.29 -19.14 -34.04
N LEU A 134 4.57 -20.29 -33.40
CA LEU A 134 5.29 -20.35 -32.12
C LEU A 134 6.72 -19.82 -32.25
N PHE A 135 7.44 -20.22 -33.30
CA PHE A 135 8.78 -19.72 -33.57
C PHE A 135 8.80 -18.20 -33.64
N ASN A 136 7.87 -17.60 -34.39
CA ASN A 136 7.81 -16.14 -34.51
C ASN A 136 7.43 -15.46 -33.19
N ILE A 137 6.46 -15.97 -32.44
CA ILE A 137 6.10 -15.40 -31.12
C ILE A 137 7.30 -15.46 -30.16
N PHE A 138 8.03 -16.57 -30.13
CA PHE A 138 9.23 -16.72 -29.31
C PHE A 138 10.38 -15.81 -29.78
N LEU A 139 10.50 -15.58 -31.09
CA LEU A 139 11.45 -14.61 -31.64
C LEU A 139 11.09 -13.18 -31.23
N ILE A 140 9.81 -12.79 -31.31
CA ILE A 140 9.31 -11.49 -30.84
C ILE A 140 9.68 -11.30 -29.37
N ALA A 141 9.40 -12.29 -28.51
CA ALA A 141 9.75 -12.22 -27.09
C ALA A 141 11.25 -12.00 -26.87
N LYS A 142 12.10 -12.78 -27.55
CA LYS A 142 13.57 -12.64 -27.48
C LYS A 142 14.04 -11.25 -27.92
N LEU A 143 13.48 -10.72 -29.00
CA LEU A 143 13.84 -9.40 -29.53
C LEU A 143 13.37 -8.26 -28.61
N ILE A 144 12.19 -8.39 -27.98
CA ILE A 144 11.72 -7.45 -26.95
C ILE A 144 12.72 -7.42 -25.78
N HIS A 145 13.09 -8.58 -25.22
CA HIS A 145 14.05 -8.61 -24.12
C HIS A 145 15.45 -8.13 -24.52
N LYS A 146 15.85 -8.33 -25.78
CA LYS A 146 17.13 -7.82 -26.29
C LYS A 146 17.12 -6.29 -26.42
N ASN A 147 16.08 -5.73 -27.02
CA ASN A 147 16.03 -4.32 -27.38
C ASN A 147 15.47 -3.44 -26.26
N SER A 148 14.62 -3.99 -25.39
CA SER A 148 13.99 -3.31 -24.25
C SER A 148 13.99 -4.21 -23.01
N PRO A 149 15.16 -4.48 -22.42
CA PRO A 149 15.36 -5.49 -21.36
C PRO A 149 14.60 -5.23 -20.05
N LEU A 150 14.18 -4.00 -19.79
CA LEU A 150 13.36 -3.64 -18.61
C LEU A 150 11.85 -3.78 -18.86
N THR A 151 11.43 -4.04 -20.10
CA THR A 151 10.02 -4.21 -20.44
C THR A 151 9.48 -5.53 -19.90
N ARG A 152 8.37 -5.46 -19.15
CA ARG A 152 7.62 -6.65 -18.75
C ARG A 152 6.74 -7.12 -19.90
N LEU A 153 6.93 -8.37 -20.33
CA LEU A 153 6.19 -8.96 -21.43
C LEU A 153 5.08 -9.87 -20.92
N TYR A 154 3.87 -9.63 -21.40
CA TYR A 154 2.67 -10.42 -21.15
C TYR A 154 2.20 -11.01 -22.49
N ILE A 155 2.24 -12.33 -22.62
CA ILE A 155 1.73 -13.03 -23.81
C ILE A 155 0.39 -13.65 -23.47
N GLN A 156 -0.61 -13.30 -24.25
CA GLN A 156 -1.99 -13.73 -24.04
C GLN A 156 -2.30 -14.93 -24.91
N SER A 157 -3.15 -15.83 -24.40
CA SER A 157 -3.62 -16.94 -25.21
C SER A 157 -4.42 -16.44 -26.42
N ILE A 158 -4.22 -17.09 -27.57
CA ILE A 158 -5.03 -16.85 -28.76
C ILE A 158 -6.48 -17.19 -28.42
N PHE A 159 -7.42 -16.32 -28.78
CA PHE A 159 -8.84 -16.48 -28.44
C PHE A 159 -9.45 -17.75 -29.04
N PRO A 160 -10.49 -18.31 -28.40
CA PRO A 160 -11.32 -19.30 -29.06
C PRO A 160 -12.03 -18.65 -30.26
N VAL A 161 -12.47 -19.48 -31.20
CA VAL A 161 -13.23 -19.09 -32.39
C VAL A 161 -14.51 -19.93 -32.47
N ASN A 162 -15.53 -19.45 -33.18
CA ASN A 162 -16.79 -20.16 -33.33
C ASN A 162 -17.37 -20.03 -34.74
N ALA A 163 -17.61 -21.16 -35.43
CA ALA A 163 -18.14 -21.18 -36.79
C ALA A 163 -19.65 -20.88 -36.89
N TYR A 164 -20.34 -20.69 -35.76
CA TYR A 164 -21.80 -20.46 -35.68
C TYR A 164 -22.32 -19.38 -36.64
N TYR A 165 -21.55 -18.31 -36.86
CA TYR A 165 -21.96 -17.18 -37.70
C TYR A 165 -21.66 -17.36 -39.19
N HIS A 166 -21.00 -18.46 -39.58
CA HIS A 166 -20.57 -18.71 -40.96
C HIS A 166 -19.71 -17.57 -41.57
N LYS A 167 -18.98 -16.86 -40.71
CA LYS A 167 -18.00 -15.82 -41.09
C LYS A 167 -16.58 -16.29 -40.77
N PHE A 168 -15.60 -15.80 -41.51
CA PHE A 168 -14.18 -16.10 -41.29
C PHE A 168 -13.86 -17.60 -41.22
N ALA A 169 -14.37 -18.40 -42.16
CA ALA A 169 -14.22 -19.86 -42.15
C ALA A 169 -12.75 -20.33 -42.05
N SER A 170 -11.84 -19.60 -42.69
CA SER A 170 -10.40 -19.84 -42.60
C SER A 170 -9.85 -19.62 -41.19
N HIS A 171 -10.45 -18.76 -40.36
CA HIS A 171 -10.09 -18.58 -38.95
C HIS A 171 -10.78 -19.61 -38.06
N THR A 172 -12.10 -19.77 -38.21
CA THR A 172 -12.93 -20.58 -37.29
C THR A 172 -12.65 -22.08 -37.37
N GLY A 173 -12.01 -22.55 -38.45
CA GLY A 173 -11.55 -23.94 -38.60
C GLY A 173 -10.27 -24.30 -37.81
N ASN A 174 -9.60 -23.35 -37.14
CA ASN A 174 -8.28 -23.56 -36.55
C ASN A 174 -8.27 -23.88 -35.04
N MET A 175 -9.41 -24.22 -34.42
CA MET A 175 -9.53 -24.42 -32.97
C MET A 175 -8.50 -25.39 -32.38
N THR A 176 -8.23 -26.53 -33.03
CA THR A 176 -7.23 -27.51 -32.55
C THR A 176 -5.82 -26.92 -32.54
N LYS A 177 -5.45 -26.17 -33.59
CA LYS A 177 -4.15 -25.50 -33.68
C LYS A 177 -4.01 -24.40 -32.63
N ILE A 178 -5.07 -23.63 -32.39
CA ILE A 178 -5.13 -22.59 -31.35
C ILE A 178 -4.84 -23.19 -29.96
N ARG A 179 -5.50 -24.31 -29.62
CA ARG A 179 -5.28 -24.99 -28.33
C ARG A 179 -3.83 -25.46 -28.17
N SER A 180 -3.25 -26.04 -29.22
CA SER A 180 -1.86 -26.50 -29.23
C SER A 180 -0.88 -25.34 -29.03
N ILE A 181 -1.07 -24.21 -29.74
CA ILE A 181 -0.25 -23.00 -29.56
C ILE A 181 -0.38 -22.49 -28.12
N ASN A 182 -1.59 -22.35 -27.59
CA ASN A 182 -1.81 -21.85 -26.23
C ASN A 182 -1.13 -22.72 -25.16
N GLN A 183 -1.17 -24.05 -25.30
CA GLN A 183 -0.42 -24.96 -24.43
C GLN A 183 1.10 -24.72 -24.51
N ALA A 184 1.64 -24.57 -25.71
CA ALA A 184 3.07 -24.31 -25.90
C ALA A 184 3.50 -22.93 -25.38
N LEU A 185 2.66 -21.90 -25.53
CA LEU A 185 2.88 -20.56 -24.96
C LEU A 185 2.89 -20.62 -23.43
N SER A 186 1.96 -21.34 -22.81
CA SER A 186 1.96 -21.53 -21.35
C SER A 186 3.23 -22.25 -20.88
N ALA A 187 3.59 -23.36 -21.53
CA ALA A 187 4.72 -24.21 -21.14
C ALA A 187 6.09 -23.52 -21.28
N ASN A 188 6.23 -22.51 -22.15
CA ASN A 188 7.49 -21.82 -22.40
C ASN A 188 7.63 -20.45 -21.70
N ALA A 189 6.62 -20.01 -20.94
CA ALA A 189 6.59 -18.69 -20.31
C ALA A 189 7.81 -18.40 -19.42
N ALA A 190 8.12 -19.30 -18.48
CA ALA A 190 9.28 -19.17 -17.59
C ALA A 190 10.61 -19.21 -18.35
N LYS A 191 10.73 -20.11 -19.35
CA LYS A 191 11.96 -20.29 -20.14
C LYS A 191 12.30 -19.06 -20.98
N LEU A 192 11.29 -18.35 -21.46
CA LEU A 192 11.44 -17.19 -22.34
C LEU A 192 11.16 -15.85 -21.62
N ASN A 193 11.01 -15.86 -20.30
CA ASN A 193 10.89 -14.69 -19.43
C ASN A 193 9.68 -13.77 -19.73
N TYR A 194 8.51 -14.35 -20.02
CA TYR A 194 7.25 -13.61 -20.11
C TYR A 194 6.20 -14.18 -19.17
N THR A 195 5.17 -13.39 -18.86
CA THR A 195 3.98 -13.85 -18.15
C THR A 195 2.93 -14.31 -19.16
N TYR A 196 2.49 -15.57 -19.06
CA TYR A 196 1.38 -16.06 -19.86
C TYR A 196 0.04 -15.72 -19.19
N ILE A 197 -0.90 -15.16 -19.96
CA ILE A 197 -2.26 -14.85 -19.48
C ILE A 197 -3.26 -15.69 -20.27
N ASP A 198 -3.99 -16.57 -19.57
CA ASP A 198 -5.03 -17.37 -20.19
C ASP A 198 -6.37 -16.63 -20.27
N VAL A 199 -6.62 -16.02 -21.42
CA VAL A 199 -7.89 -15.37 -21.77
C VAL A 199 -8.84 -16.34 -22.49
N PHE A 200 -8.29 -17.35 -23.16
CA PHE A 200 -9.01 -18.37 -23.92
C PHE A 200 -10.03 -19.12 -23.06
N THR A 201 -9.64 -19.58 -21.87
CA THR A 201 -10.53 -20.37 -21.01
C THR A 201 -11.81 -19.64 -20.64
N GLU A 202 -11.71 -18.34 -20.43
CA GLU A 202 -12.78 -17.48 -19.90
C GLU A 202 -13.70 -16.90 -20.99
N LEU A 203 -13.26 -16.93 -22.25
CA LEU A 203 -14.05 -16.49 -23.40
C LEU A 203 -14.84 -17.63 -24.06
N LYS A 204 -14.65 -18.88 -23.61
CA LYS A 204 -15.38 -20.02 -24.16
C LYS A 204 -16.81 -20.11 -23.64
N GLY A 205 -17.72 -20.56 -24.50
CA GLY A 205 -19.04 -21.06 -24.12
C GLY A 205 -18.99 -22.52 -23.62
N PRO A 206 -20.14 -23.08 -23.23
CA PRO A 206 -20.26 -24.47 -22.76
C PRO A 206 -19.82 -25.52 -23.79
N ASP A 207 -19.87 -25.19 -25.08
CA ASP A 207 -19.42 -26.02 -26.20
C ASP A 207 -17.88 -26.03 -26.38
N GLY A 208 -17.17 -25.21 -25.60
CA GLY A 208 -15.72 -25.06 -25.69
C GLY A 208 -15.24 -24.24 -26.90
N LEU A 209 -16.16 -23.57 -27.60
CA LEU A 209 -15.90 -22.59 -28.67
C LEU A 209 -16.06 -21.17 -28.10
N LEU A 210 -15.78 -20.14 -28.91
CA LEU A 210 -16.02 -18.74 -28.47
C LEU A 210 -17.51 -18.56 -28.13
N ASP A 211 -17.79 -18.01 -26.96
CA ASP A 211 -19.16 -17.76 -26.51
C ASP A 211 -19.89 -16.84 -27.50
N ILE A 212 -20.98 -17.35 -28.09
CA ILE A 212 -21.82 -16.63 -29.05
C ILE A 212 -22.39 -15.33 -28.50
N HIS A 213 -22.51 -15.19 -27.17
CA HIS A 213 -22.95 -13.95 -26.54
C HIS A 213 -21.85 -12.89 -26.49
N LEU A 214 -20.58 -13.26 -26.63
CA LEU A 214 -19.43 -12.35 -26.61
C LEU A 214 -19.00 -11.90 -28.02
N THR A 215 -19.48 -12.53 -29.08
CA THR A 215 -19.13 -12.22 -30.48
C THR A 215 -20.37 -11.97 -31.36
N ASN A 216 -20.17 -11.46 -32.57
CA ASN A 216 -21.17 -11.34 -33.64
C ASN A 216 -20.71 -11.95 -34.97
N ASP A 217 -19.51 -12.52 -35.01
CA ASP A 217 -18.90 -13.09 -36.22
C ASP A 217 -18.06 -14.35 -35.96
N GLY A 218 -17.93 -14.77 -34.69
CA GLY A 218 -17.17 -15.97 -34.35
C GLY A 218 -15.67 -15.73 -34.12
N LEU A 219 -15.20 -14.49 -34.22
CA LEU A 219 -13.78 -14.12 -34.13
C LEU A 219 -13.56 -12.89 -33.26
N HIS A 220 -14.24 -11.78 -33.56
CA HIS A 220 -14.09 -10.50 -32.87
C HIS A 220 -15.03 -10.40 -31.66
N GLN A 221 -14.65 -9.56 -30.69
CA GLN A 221 -15.41 -9.37 -29.46
C GLN A 221 -16.41 -8.22 -29.60
N LYS A 222 -17.58 -8.39 -29.01
CA LYS A 222 -18.49 -7.29 -28.66
C LYS A 222 -18.04 -6.67 -27.33
N GLY A 223 -18.67 -5.56 -26.94
CA GLY A 223 -18.44 -4.90 -25.64
C GLY A 223 -18.37 -5.86 -24.44
N PRO A 224 -19.32 -6.81 -24.24
CA PRO A 224 -19.22 -7.81 -23.17
C PRO A 224 -17.94 -8.67 -23.18
N GLY A 225 -17.45 -9.03 -24.37
CA GLY A 225 -16.21 -9.77 -24.54
C GLY A 225 -14.99 -8.94 -24.15
N TYR A 226 -14.95 -7.66 -24.56
CA TYR A 226 -13.92 -6.71 -24.12
C TYR A 226 -13.96 -6.44 -22.62
N MET A 227 -15.14 -6.35 -21.99
CA MET A 227 -15.24 -6.22 -20.53
C MET A 227 -14.71 -7.45 -19.79
N ARG A 228 -14.96 -8.65 -20.33
CA ARG A 228 -14.41 -9.88 -19.76
C ARG A 228 -12.91 -9.94 -19.93
N TRP A 229 -12.41 -9.58 -21.11
CA TRP A 229 -10.98 -9.49 -21.37
C TRP A 229 -10.29 -8.49 -20.45
N LYS A 230 -10.85 -7.28 -20.31
CA LYS A 230 -10.39 -6.25 -19.36
C LYS A 230 -10.22 -6.82 -17.96
N HIS A 231 -11.25 -7.48 -17.43
CA HIS A 231 -11.22 -8.07 -16.09
C HIS A 231 -10.04 -9.05 -15.89
N LEU A 232 -9.73 -9.87 -16.90
CA LEU A 232 -8.66 -10.87 -16.82
C LEU A 232 -7.26 -10.24 -16.84
N ILE A 233 -7.08 -9.14 -17.58
CA ILE A 233 -5.77 -8.50 -17.70
C ILE A 233 -5.57 -7.35 -16.69
N TYR A 234 -6.65 -6.88 -16.04
CA TYR A 234 -6.65 -5.82 -15.04
C TYR A 234 -5.52 -5.91 -14.00
N PRO A 235 -5.27 -7.06 -13.34
CA PRO A 235 -4.21 -7.15 -12.34
C PRO A 235 -2.82 -6.84 -12.90
N TYR A 236 -2.57 -7.23 -14.15
CA TYR A 236 -1.29 -7.01 -14.82
C TYR A 236 -1.15 -5.58 -15.34
N VAL A 237 -2.23 -4.96 -15.82
CA VAL A 237 -2.22 -3.56 -16.26
C VAL A 237 -2.04 -2.61 -15.07
N MET A 238 -2.72 -2.89 -13.96
CA MET A 238 -2.74 -2.02 -12.78
C MET A 238 -1.68 -2.32 -11.72
N ASP A 239 -0.88 -3.40 -11.89
CA ASP A 239 0.11 -3.87 -10.90
C ASP A 239 -0.53 -4.20 -9.53
N VAL A 240 -1.66 -4.92 -9.56
CA VAL A 240 -2.41 -5.35 -8.36
C VAL A 240 -2.59 -6.87 -8.32
N SER A 241 -3.01 -7.39 -7.16
CA SER A 241 -3.26 -8.82 -6.95
C SER A 241 -4.22 -9.43 -7.99
N THR A 242 -4.03 -10.69 -8.38
CA THR A 242 -4.86 -11.37 -9.41
C THR A 242 -6.34 -11.43 -9.05
N ARG A 243 -6.67 -11.66 -7.78
CA ARG A 243 -8.02 -11.47 -7.22
C ARG A 243 -8.12 -10.15 -6.46
N PRO A 244 -9.32 -9.57 -6.27
CA PRO A 244 -9.50 -8.38 -5.45
C PRO A 244 -8.85 -8.53 -4.07
N ALA A 245 -7.94 -7.62 -3.73
CA ALA A 245 -7.41 -7.54 -2.38
C ALA A 245 -8.51 -7.04 -1.44
N LEU A 246 -8.68 -7.73 -0.31
CA LEU A 246 -9.60 -7.31 0.75
C LEU A 246 -8.80 -6.89 1.99
N LEU A 247 -9.04 -5.68 2.47
CA LEU A 247 -8.42 -5.13 3.68
C LEU A 247 -9.46 -4.31 4.47
N PRO A 248 -9.79 -4.69 5.71
CA PRO A 248 -9.30 -5.89 6.40
C PRO A 248 -9.71 -7.20 5.72
N ALA A 249 -8.90 -8.25 5.88
CA ALA A 249 -9.23 -9.59 5.40
C ALA A 249 -10.50 -10.13 6.11
N PRO A 250 -11.49 -10.65 5.36
CA PRO A 250 -12.67 -11.23 5.98
C PRO A 250 -12.35 -12.49 6.79
N LYS A 251 -13.12 -12.74 7.85
CA LYS A 251 -13.00 -13.96 8.66
C LYS A 251 -13.17 -15.26 7.85
N ASN A 252 -14.14 -15.27 6.93
CA ASN A 252 -14.34 -16.36 5.98
C ASN A 252 -14.63 -15.80 4.59
N LEU A 253 -13.86 -16.24 3.61
CA LEU A 253 -14.00 -15.92 2.20
C LEU A 253 -13.85 -17.20 1.39
N GLN A 254 -14.90 -17.54 0.65
CA GLN A 254 -14.92 -18.69 -0.25
C GLN A 254 -15.20 -18.20 -1.65
N TRP A 255 -14.18 -18.28 -2.51
CA TRP A 255 -14.33 -18.01 -3.94
C TRP A 255 -15.09 -19.17 -4.60
N GLN A 256 -16.01 -18.84 -5.50
CA GLN A 256 -16.85 -19.78 -6.24
C GLN A 256 -16.61 -19.61 -7.74
N PRO A 257 -16.87 -20.65 -8.56
CA PRO A 257 -16.84 -20.50 -10.01
C PRO A 257 -17.88 -19.47 -10.50
N GLY A 258 -17.59 -18.84 -11.64
CA GLY A 258 -18.46 -17.84 -12.27
C GLY A 258 -18.17 -16.40 -11.84
N LYS A 259 -18.78 -15.45 -12.55
CA LYS A 259 -18.55 -14.02 -12.36
C LYS A 259 -19.86 -13.23 -12.50
N PHE A 260 -20.10 -12.28 -11.61
CA PHE A 260 -21.19 -11.32 -11.70
C PHE A 260 -20.86 -10.22 -12.73
N PRO A 261 -21.72 -9.95 -13.74
CA PRO A 261 -21.49 -8.94 -14.76
C PRO A 261 -21.80 -7.53 -14.24
N LEU A 262 -20.87 -6.96 -13.49
CA LEU A 262 -21.03 -5.67 -12.82
C LEU A 262 -21.36 -4.51 -13.78
N TYR A 263 -20.81 -4.52 -15.00
CA TYR A 263 -21.15 -3.53 -16.05
C TYR A 263 -22.64 -3.52 -16.45
N LYS A 264 -23.41 -4.57 -16.12
CA LYS A 264 -24.87 -4.65 -16.32
C LYS A 264 -25.69 -4.24 -15.09
N LEU A 265 -25.06 -4.01 -13.94
CA LEU A 265 -25.74 -3.55 -12.75
C LEU A 265 -26.31 -2.14 -12.99
N ARG A 266 -27.59 -1.95 -12.66
CA ARG A 266 -28.30 -0.66 -12.82
C ARG A 266 -28.93 -0.16 -11.53
N GLN A 267 -29.03 -1.00 -10.50
CA GLN A 267 -29.63 -0.58 -9.25
C GLN A 267 -29.10 -1.32 -8.03
N ILE A 268 -29.01 -0.60 -6.92
CA ILE A 268 -28.98 -1.15 -5.58
C ILE A 268 -30.40 -1.15 -5.01
N THR A 269 -30.85 -2.32 -4.58
CA THR A 269 -32.18 -2.55 -4.01
C THR A 269 -32.07 -2.63 -2.49
N TYR A 270 -32.78 -1.79 -1.77
CA TYR A 270 -32.82 -1.82 -0.31
C TYR A 270 -34.19 -2.30 0.17
N LEU A 271 -34.23 -3.32 1.04
CA LEU A 271 -35.50 -3.93 1.47
C LEU A 271 -36.15 -3.25 2.67
N GLN A 272 -35.43 -2.36 3.36
CA GLN A 272 -35.95 -1.60 4.50
C GLN A 272 -35.60 -0.12 4.36
N ASP A 273 -36.56 0.77 4.62
CA ASP A 273 -36.39 2.23 4.51
C ASP A 273 -35.17 2.77 5.27
N SER A 274 -34.83 2.14 6.39
CA SER A 274 -33.66 2.47 7.19
C SER A 274 -32.33 2.23 6.47
N LEU A 275 -32.30 1.65 5.28
CA LEU A 275 -31.09 1.43 4.49
C LEU A 275 -30.99 2.37 3.27
N LYS A 276 -31.99 3.23 3.05
CA LYS A 276 -32.05 4.11 1.87
C LYS A 276 -30.84 5.03 1.75
N ASP A 277 -30.47 5.67 2.85
CA ASP A 277 -29.33 6.59 2.92
C ASP A 277 -27.99 5.88 2.69
N LEU A 278 -27.82 4.65 3.21
CA LEU A 278 -26.64 3.82 2.94
C LEU A 278 -26.54 3.45 1.46
N ALA A 279 -27.67 3.11 0.82
CA ALA A 279 -27.71 2.85 -0.61
C ALA A 279 -27.33 4.09 -1.43
N ILE A 280 -27.85 5.27 -1.07
CA ILE A 280 -27.51 6.55 -1.72
C ILE A 280 -26.02 6.86 -1.56
N ALA A 281 -25.49 6.76 -0.35
CA ALA A 281 -24.08 7.02 -0.08
C ALA A 281 -23.17 6.05 -0.87
N PHE A 282 -23.56 4.78 -0.97
CA PHE A 282 -22.80 3.81 -1.76
C PHE A 282 -22.80 4.12 -3.26
N VAL A 283 -23.96 4.48 -3.83
CA VAL A 283 -24.06 4.92 -5.23
C VAL A 283 -23.19 6.15 -5.49
N GLN A 284 -23.24 7.16 -4.62
CA GLN A 284 -22.41 8.35 -4.75
C GLN A 284 -20.91 8.01 -4.69
N LYS A 285 -20.51 7.14 -3.77
CA LYS A 285 -19.11 6.72 -3.58
C LYS A 285 -18.56 5.84 -4.70
N THR A 286 -19.43 5.19 -5.47
CA THR A 286 -19.06 4.30 -6.59
C THR A 286 -19.40 4.88 -7.95
N LYS A 287 -19.80 6.16 -8.01
CA LYS A 287 -20.26 6.84 -9.23
C LYS A 287 -19.21 6.84 -10.35
N ASP A 288 -17.93 6.96 -10.02
CA ASP A 288 -16.84 6.94 -11.01
C ASP A 288 -16.67 5.56 -11.66
N LEU A 289 -17.03 4.49 -10.95
CA LEU A 289 -17.03 3.12 -11.48
C LEU A 289 -18.36 2.76 -12.16
N HIS A 290 -19.48 3.24 -11.62
CA HIS A 290 -20.84 2.90 -12.03
C HIS A 290 -21.77 4.12 -12.01
N PRO A 291 -21.67 5.02 -13.01
CA PRO A 291 -22.44 6.27 -13.03
C PRO A 291 -23.96 6.04 -13.20
N GLU A 292 -24.35 4.92 -13.81
CA GLU A 292 -25.73 4.55 -14.12
C GLU A 292 -26.46 3.81 -12.98
N MET A 293 -25.80 3.59 -11.83
CA MET A 293 -26.41 2.85 -10.73
C MET A 293 -27.42 3.72 -9.97
N LEU A 294 -28.66 3.25 -9.84
CA LEU A 294 -29.75 3.94 -9.15
C LEU A 294 -30.12 3.27 -7.83
N VAL A 295 -30.82 3.98 -6.96
CA VAL A 295 -31.34 3.48 -5.68
C VAL A 295 -32.84 3.17 -5.83
N SER A 296 -33.26 1.95 -5.47
CA SER A 296 -34.66 1.51 -5.61
C SER A 296 -35.09 0.59 -4.45
N GLN A 297 -36.39 0.53 -4.16
CA GLN A 297 -36.98 -0.53 -3.31
C GLN A 297 -37.54 -1.69 -4.14
N ASN A 298 -37.80 -1.44 -5.42
CA ASN A 298 -38.42 -2.42 -6.30
C ASN A 298 -37.37 -3.41 -6.81
N LEU A 299 -37.55 -4.68 -6.44
CA LEU A 299 -36.71 -5.78 -6.89
C LEU A 299 -36.90 -6.02 -8.40
N LYS A 300 -35.80 -6.14 -9.15
CA LYS A 300 -35.80 -6.64 -10.53
C LYS A 300 -35.28 -8.07 -10.55
N THR A 301 -36.08 -9.00 -11.05
CA THR A 301 -35.81 -10.45 -10.98
C THR A 301 -35.10 -11.04 -12.22
N ASN A 302 -35.09 -10.32 -13.35
CA ASN A 302 -34.54 -10.79 -14.63
C ASN A 302 -33.29 -10.02 -15.10
N GLN A 303 -32.62 -9.30 -14.19
CA GLN A 303 -31.41 -8.54 -14.47
C GLN A 303 -30.43 -8.68 -13.31
N PRO A 304 -29.12 -8.50 -13.54
CA PRO A 304 -28.12 -8.45 -12.47
C PRO A 304 -28.55 -7.48 -11.37
N SER A 305 -28.68 -7.97 -10.14
CA SER A 305 -29.25 -7.22 -9.01
C SER A 305 -28.29 -7.17 -7.82
N LEU A 306 -28.26 -6.03 -7.14
CA LEU A 306 -27.61 -5.87 -5.83
C LEU A 306 -28.70 -5.61 -4.79
N ILE A 307 -28.75 -6.42 -3.74
CA ILE A 307 -29.73 -6.33 -2.67
C ILE A 307 -29.02 -6.13 -1.33
N ILE A 308 -29.49 -5.14 -0.57
CA ILE A 308 -29.09 -4.94 0.82
C ILE A 308 -30.30 -5.12 1.73
N ARG A 309 -30.13 -5.84 2.84
CA ARG A 309 -31.21 -6.08 3.81
C ARG A 309 -30.73 -6.29 5.24
N CYS A 310 -31.49 -5.76 6.19
CA CYS A 310 -31.37 -6.18 7.59
C CYS A 310 -32.25 -7.42 7.83
N ALA A 311 -31.73 -8.42 8.55
CA ALA A 311 -32.50 -9.60 8.95
C ALA A 311 -32.86 -9.51 10.44
N HIS A 312 -34.13 -9.69 10.79
CA HIS A 312 -34.60 -9.72 12.18
C HIS A 312 -34.01 -10.89 12.98
N GLN A 313 -33.75 -12.03 12.32
CA GLN A 313 -32.94 -13.13 12.83
C GLN A 313 -31.76 -13.33 11.88
N PHE A 314 -30.59 -12.83 12.27
CA PHE A 314 -29.36 -13.02 11.51
C PHE A 314 -28.78 -14.40 11.80
N ASN A 315 -29.23 -15.42 11.06
CA ASN A 315 -28.69 -16.77 11.17
C ASN A 315 -27.30 -16.81 10.53
N TRP A 316 -26.29 -17.08 11.34
CA TRP A 316 -24.92 -17.30 10.88
C TRP A 316 -24.91 -18.53 9.96
N PRO A 317 -24.43 -18.43 8.71
CA PRO A 317 -24.43 -19.59 7.81
C PRO A 317 -23.60 -20.73 8.39
N ALA A 318 -24.09 -21.97 8.34
CA ALA A 318 -23.32 -23.13 8.78
C ALA A 318 -21.99 -23.28 8.00
N THR A 319 -21.97 -22.81 6.74
CA THR A 319 -20.79 -22.77 5.86
C THR A 319 -19.78 -21.67 6.21
N ALA A 320 -20.12 -20.75 7.12
CA ALA A 320 -19.31 -19.61 7.52
C ALA A 320 -18.33 -19.91 8.68
N GLY A 321 -18.19 -21.18 9.06
CA GLY A 321 -17.38 -21.58 10.21
C GLY A 321 -18.01 -21.17 11.55
N LYS A 322 -17.19 -21.02 12.59
CA LYS A 322 -17.67 -20.72 13.95
C LYS A 322 -18.34 -19.33 13.98
N ALA A 323 -19.60 -19.30 14.40
CA ALA A 323 -20.33 -18.06 14.65
C ALA A 323 -19.55 -17.14 15.59
N PRO A 324 -19.70 -15.80 15.49
CA PRO A 324 -19.12 -14.89 16.46
C PRO A 324 -19.53 -15.35 17.87
N THR A 325 -18.56 -15.41 18.78
CA THR A 325 -18.76 -15.90 20.16
C THR A 325 -19.86 -15.14 20.91
N ASN A 326 -20.17 -13.92 20.46
CA ASN A 326 -21.38 -13.18 20.79
C ASN A 326 -22.31 -13.13 19.57
N SER A 327 -23.40 -13.89 19.59
CA SER A 327 -24.49 -13.90 18.59
C SER A 327 -25.21 -12.54 18.41
N GLY A 328 -24.73 -11.47 19.06
CA GLY A 328 -25.18 -10.08 18.95
C GLY A 328 -24.14 -9.08 18.41
N ASN A 329 -23.10 -9.53 17.69
CA ASN A 329 -22.13 -8.60 17.07
C ASN A 329 -22.85 -7.69 16.05
N LYS A 330 -23.02 -6.41 16.40
CA LYS A 330 -23.77 -5.43 15.60
C LYS A 330 -23.09 -5.12 14.26
N GLU A 331 -21.82 -5.44 14.11
CA GLU A 331 -20.99 -5.09 12.96
C GLU A 331 -20.85 -6.25 11.96
N ALA A 332 -21.40 -7.42 12.28
CA ALA A 332 -21.31 -8.62 11.46
C ALA A 332 -22.19 -8.56 10.21
N TYR A 333 -21.73 -9.16 9.12
CA TYR A 333 -22.47 -9.25 7.85
C TYR A 333 -22.12 -10.52 7.06
N THR A 334 -23.00 -10.86 6.13
CA THR A 334 -22.75 -11.86 5.07
C THR A 334 -22.93 -11.21 3.70
N LEU A 335 -22.06 -11.56 2.76
CA LEU A 335 -22.11 -11.11 1.38
C LEU A 335 -22.01 -12.32 0.45
N GLN A 336 -22.98 -12.48 -0.43
CA GLN A 336 -22.99 -13.53 -1.45
C GLN A 336 -23.01 -12.88 -2.83
N VAL A 337 -22.11 -13.34 -3.70
CA VAL A 337 -22.03 -12.94 -5.12
C VAL A 337 -22.23 -14.19 -5.96
N THR A 338 -23.28 -14.19 -6.78
CA THR A 338 -23.54 -15.17 -7.84
C THR A 338 -23.50 -14.49 -9.20
N GLU A 339 -23.69 -15.22 -10.30
CA GLU A 339 -23.69 -14.62 -11.64
C GLU A 339 -24.89 -13.69 -11.89
N GLN A 340 -25.98 -13.83 -11.12
CA GLN A 340 -27.23 -13.08 -11.29
C GLN A 340 -27.48 -12.08 -10.16
N GLN A 341 -26.89 -12.26 -8.98
CA GLN A 341 -27.25 -11.47 -7.81
C GLN A 341 -26.10 -11.30 -6.82
N ILE A 342 -26.03 -10.09 -6.25
CA ILE A 342 -25.26 -9.78 -5.07
C ILE A 342 -26.24 -9.56 -3.91
N THR A 343 -26.08 -10.30 -2.82
CA THR A 343 -26.92 -10.17 -1.62
C THR A 343 -26.06 -9.87 -0.41
N LEU A 344 -26.27 -8.72 0.22
CA LEU A 344 -25.66 -8.29 1.46
C LEU A 344 -26.70 -8.30 2.58
N THR A 345 -26.44 -9.10 3.62
CA THR A 345 -27.33 -9.23 4.79
C THR A 345 -26.56 -8.95 6.08
N ALA A 346 -27.19 -8.24 7.02
CA ALA A 346 -26.64 -8.02 8.35
C ALA A 346 -27.74 -7.92 9.42
N GLY A 347 -27.38 -8.07 10.69
CA GLY A 347 -28.30 -7.84 11.81
C GLY A 347 -28.56 -6.36 12.11
N THR A 348 -27.67 -5.46 11.68
CA THR A 348 -27.83 -4.01 11.87
C THR A 348 -27.35 -3.20 10.66
N ARG A 349 -27.68 -1.91 10.65
CA ARG A 349 -27.19 -0.95 9.66
C ARG A 349 -25.66 -0.85 9.62
N HIS A 350 -24.97 -1.00 10.75
CA HIS A 350 -23.50 -0.95 10.81
C HIS A 350 -22.89 -2.16 10.08
N GLY A 351 -23.46 -3.35 10.25
CA GLY A 351 -23.04 -4.52 9.47
C GLY A 351 -23.23 -4.32 7.96
N ILE A 352 -24.35 -3.71 7.53
CA ILE A 352 -24.54 -3.34 6.12
C ILE A 352 -23.46 -2.36 5.64
N TYR A 353 -23.18 -1.31 6.42
CA TYR A 353 -22.13 -0.35 6.08
C TYR A 353 -20.77 -1.03 5.89
N ASN A 354 -20.39 -1.95 6.78
CA ASN A 354 -19.14 -2.71 6.69
C ASN A 354 -19.11 -3.62 5.45
N GLY A 355 -20.21 -4.31 5.15
CA GLY A 355 -20.30 -5.15 3.95
C GLY A 355 -20.26 -4.37 2.65
N LEU A 356 -20.79 -3.14 2.63
CA LEU A 356 -20.66 -2.23 1.49
C LEU A 356 -19.20 -1.82 1.26
N GLN A 357 -18.38 -1.64 2.30
CA GLN A 357 -16.95 -1.37 2.11
C GLN A 357 -16.22 -2.57 1.49
N THR A 358 -16.57 -3.80 1.88
CA THR A 358 -16.04 -5.02 1.26
C THR A 358 -16.49 -5.14 -0.20
N LEU A 359 -17.76 -4.85 -0.49
CA LEU A 359 -18.28 -4.86 -1.86
C LEU A 359 -17.55 -3.83 -2.76
N LYS A 360 -17.28 -2.62 -2.26
CA LYS A 360 -16.48 -1.60 -2.98
C LYS A 360 -15.12 -2.17 -3.41
N GLN A 361 -14.46 -2.94 -2.55
CA GLN A 361 -13.16 -3.55 -2.87
C GLN A 361 -13.28 -4.68 -3.92
N LEU A 362 -14.37 -5.45 -3.88
CA LEU A 362 -14.67 -6.46 -4.89
C LEU A 362 -14.98 -5.86 -6.28
N MET A 363 -15.54 -4.65 -6.33
CA MET A 363 -15.91 -3.91 -7.56
C MET A 363 -14.72 -3.26 -8.30
N ARG A 364 -13.47 -3.54 -7.90
CA ARG A 364 -12.27 -2.76 -8.27
C ARG A 364 -12.08 -2.42 -9.76
N ASP A 365 -12.49 -3.29 -10.68
CA ASP A 365 -12.27 -3.10 -12.12
C ASP A 365 -13.50 -2.56 -12.88
N GLY A 366 -14.62 -2.35 -12.17
CA GLY A 366 -15.88 -1.85 -12.73
C GLY A 366 -16.53 -2.76 -13.78
N SER A 367 -16.02 -3.98 -13.99
CA SER A 367 -16.40 -4.86 -15.08
C SER A 367 -17.09 -6.12 -14.55
N PHE A 368 -16.40 -6.90 -13.73
CA PHE A 368 -16.91 -8.14 -13.16
C PHE A 368 -16.54 -8.28 -11.68
N ILE A 369 -17.32 -9.06 -10.95
CA ILE A 369 -16.94 -9.53 -9.61
C ILE A 369 -16.87 -11.06 -9.65
N ASP A 370 -15.76 -11.64 -9.19
CA ASP A 370 -15.66 -13.09 -9.00
C ASP A 370 -16.71 -13.55 -7.99
N ASN A 371 -17.40 -14.66 -8.29
CA ASN A 371 -18.39 -15.19 -7.37
C ASN A 371 -17.73 -15.56 -6.03
N CYS A 372 -18.40 -15.22 -4.93
CA CYS A 372 -17.87 -15.50 -3.60
C CYS A 372 -18.97 -15.55 -2.53
N GLN A 373 -18.63 -16.19 -1.42
CA GLN A 373 -19.37 -16.11 -0.17
C GLN A 373 -18.44 -15.56 0.92
N ILE A 374 -18.89 -14.51 1.60
CA ILE A 374 -18.18 -13.85 2.68
C ILE A 374 -19.06 -13.85 3.92
N SER A 375 -18.45 -14.13 5.07
CA SER A 375 -19.06 -13.93 6.38
C SER A 375 -18.00 -13.34 7.29
N ASP A 376 -18.32 -12.21 7.91
CA ASP A 376 -17.29 -11.36 8.46
C ASP A 376 -17.77 -10.55 9.68
N TYR A 377 -16.84 -10.28 10.59
CA TYR A 377 -17.05 -9.54 11.83
C TYR A 377 -15.70 -9.13 12.46
N PRO A 378 -15.65 -8.03 13.23
CA PRO A 378 -14.42 -7.58 13.88
C PRO A 378 -14.07 -8.43 15.10
N SER A 379 -12.77 -8.66 15.33
CA SER A 379 -12.23 -9.24 16.57
C SER A 379 -12.29 -8.30 17.76
N PHE A 380 -12.15 -7.00 17.53
CA PHE A 380 -12.15 -5.98 18.58
C PHE A 380 -13.28 -4.97 18.35
N ALA A 381 -14.02 -4.66 19.42
CA ALA A 381 -15.14 -3.72 19.36
C ALA A 381 -14.68 -2.26 19.26
N TRP A 382 -13.45 -1.97 19.68
CA TRP A 382 -12.85 -0.64 19.66
C TRP A 382 -11.68 -0.60 18.68
N ARG A 383 -11.84 0.17 17.60
CA ARG A 383 -10.85 0.30 16.52
C ARG A 383 -10.66 1.78 16.25
N GLY A 384 -9.83 2.40 17.10
CA GLY A 384 -9.68 3.84 17.21
C GLY A 384 -8.54 4.41 16.36
N TYR A 385 -8.73 5.63 15.89
CA TYR A 385 -7.66 6.48 15.37
C TYR A 385 -7.72 7.84 16.05
N MET A 386 -6.60 8.24 16.64
CA MET A 386 -6.46 9.53 17.32
C MET A 386 -5.62 10.48 16.48
N ILE A 387 -6.11 11.71 16.34
CA ILE A 387 -5.31 12.82 15.83
C ILE A 387 -5.14 13.90 16.90
N ASP A 388 -3.93 14.44 16.95
CA ASP A 388 -3.61 15.63 17.70
C ASP A 388 -3.73 16.87 16.81
N VAL A 389 -4.65 17.75 17.20
CA VAL A 389 -4.84 19.06 16.59
C VAL A 389 -4.54 20.21 17.55
N GLY A 390 -4.24 19.89 18.81
CA GLY A 390 -3.79 20.84 19.82
C GLY A 390 -2.42 21.41 19.44
N ARG A 391 -1.44 20.53 19.14
CA ARG A 391 -0.10 20.97 18.73
C ARG A 391 -0.04 21.48 17.30
N ASN A 392 -0.79 20.96 16.35
CA ASN A 392 -0.78 21.45 14.97
C ASN A 392 -2.21 21.48 14.40
N TYR A 393 -2.71 22.66 14.03
CA TYR A 393 -4.06 22.79 13.50
C TYR A 393 -4.25 22.02 12.19
N GLN A 394 -5.41 21.38 12.01
CA GLN A 394 -5.81 20.73 10.76
C GLN A 394 -7.15 21.28 10.27
N PRO A 395 -7.26 21.68 8.99
CA PRO A 395 -8.55 22.07 8.42
C PRO A 395 -9.57 20.93 8.51
N VAL A 396 -10.85 21.27 8.74
CA VAL A 396 -11.97 20.32 8.83
C VAL A 396 -12.04 19.39 7.60
N SER A 397 -11.71 19.89 6.42
CA SER A 397 -11.68 19.09 5.18
C SER A 397 -10.62 17.97 5.22
N LEU A 398 -9.46 18.23 5.82
CA LEU A 398 -8.40 17.24 5.98
C LEU A 398 -8.78 16.20 7.04
N ILE A 399 -9.44 16.62 8.12
CA ILE A 399 -9.97 15.71 9.15
C ILE A 399 -11.02 14.79 8.53
N LYS A 400 -11.98 15.34 7.76
CA LYS A 400 -13.01 14.55 7.05
C LYS A 400 -12.40 13.51 6.11
N ARG A 401 -11.34 13.84 5.36
CA ARG A 401 -10.63 12.87 4.51
C ARG A 401 -10.05 11.70 5.31
N GLN A 402 -9.53 11.96 6.52
CA GLN A 402 -9.05 10.89 7.40
C GLN A 402 -10.21 10.05 7.98
N ILE A 403 -11.35 10.67 8.31
CA ILE A 403 -12.56 9.96 8.73
C ILE A 403 -13.13 9.09 7.59
N ASP A 404 -13.03 9.53 6.33
CA ASP A 404 -13.38 8.69 5.18
C ASP A 404 -12.49 7.44 5.11
N LEU A 405 -11.17 7.60 5.27
CA LEU A 405 -10.23 6.47 5.34
C LEU A 405 -10.60 5.47 6.45
N MET A 406 -10.93 5.98 7.64
CA MET A 406 -11.39 5.15 8.75
C MET A 406 -12.64 4.36 8.39
N GLY A 407 -13.63 5.02 7.77
CA GLY A 407 -14.88 4.40 7.35
C GLY A 407 -14.69 3.32 6.30
N ASP A 408 -13.86 3.57 5.28
CA ASP A 408 -13.51 2.61 4.21
C ASP A 408 -12.82 1.36 4.78
N LEU A 409 -12.08 1.52 5.88
CA LEU A 409 -11.27 0.48 6.51
C LEU A 409 -11.92 -0.11 7.77
N LYS A 410 -13.20 0.19 8.00
CA LYS A 410 -14.02 -0.35 9.10
C LYS A 410 -13.49 -0.02 10.50
N LEU A 411 -12.77 1.10 10.66
CA LEU A 411 -12.47 1.70 11.97
C LEU A 411 -13.73 2.43 12.48
N ASN A 412 -13.91 2.50 13.80
CA ASN A 412 -15.19 2.92 14.40
C ASN A 412 -15.08 3.92 15.55
N VAL A 413 -13.88 4.39 15.90
CA VAL A 413 -13.68 5.42 16.92
C VAL A 413 -12.71 6.48 16.42
N PHE A 414 -13.12 7.75 16.45
CA PHE A 414 -12.28 8.91 16.16
C PHE A 414 -12.03 9.68 17.45
N HIS A 415 -10.78 9.68 17.90
CA HIS A 415 -10.33 10.36 19.11
C HIS A 415 -9.69 11.69 18.72
N PHE A 416 -10.30 12.78 19.17
CA PHE A 416 -9.97 14.14 18.77
C PHE A 416 -9.32 14.90 19.92
N HIS A 417 -7.99 14.96 19.91
CA HIS A 417 -7.20 15.67 20.91
C HIS A 417 -7.07 17.15 20.55
N VAL A 418 -7.86 18.00 21.22
CA VAL A 418 -8.17 19.37 20.77
C VAL A 418 -7.56 20.48 21.64
N THR A 419 -6.83 20.13 22.70
CA THR A 419 -6.22 21.10 23.64
C THR A 419 -4.81 20.70 23.98
N GLU A 420 -3.90 21.66 24.03
CA GLU A 420 -2.49 21.44 24.37
C GLU A 420 -1.83 22.65 25.02
N ASP A 421 -0.60 22.47 25.49
CA ASP A 421 0.21 23.56 26.06
C ASP A 421 0.38 24.73 25.09
N VAL A 422 0.44 24.48 23.79
CA VAL A 422 0.65 25.52 22.77
C VAL A 422 -0.65 26.22 22.33
N ALA A 423 -1.81 25.56 22.43
CA ALA A 423 -3.08 26.14 22.02
C ALA A 423 -4.31 25.36 22.52
N TRP A 424 -5.40 26.09 22.76
CA TRP A 424 -6.73 25.53 22.96
C TRP A 424 -7.55 25.73 21.68
N ARG A 425 -8.07 24.66 21.08
CA ARG A 425 -8.68 24.73 19.73
C ARG A 425 -10.19 24.60 19.70
N LEU A 426 -10.87 24.47 20.83
CA LEU A 426 -12.33 24.31 20.87
C LEU A 426 -13.01 25.62 21.26
N ALA A 427 -13.88 26.17 20.41
CA ALA A 427 -14.67 27.33 20.79
C ALA A 427 -15.60 27.00 21.98
N ILE A 428 -15.52 27.80 23.04
CA ILE A 428 -16.43 27.75 24.20
C ILE A 428 -17.07 29.14 24.34
N HIS A 429 -18.39 29.20 24.23
CA HIS A 429 -19.14 30.46 24.21
C HIS A 429 -18.95 31.27 25.50
N GLN A 430 -18.95 30.59 26.67
CA GLN A 430 -18.73 31.25 27.95
C GLN A 430 -17.31 31.77 28.15
N TYR A 431 -16.31 31.26 27.40
CA TYR A 431 -14.89 31.54 27.59
C TYR A 431 -14.17 31.79 26.25
N PRO A 432 -14.54 32.87 25.52
CA PRO A 432 -13.97 33.17 24.20
C PRO A 432 -12.45 33.40 24.22
N GLU A 433 -11.89 33.80 25.36
CA GLU A 433 -10.46 34.00 25.61
C GLU A 433 -9.62 32.74 25.36
N LEU A 434 -10.19 31.54 25.53
CA LEU A 434 -9.49 30.28 25.26
C LEU A 434 -9.06 30.17 23.80
N THR A 435 -9.85 30.73 22.88
CA THR A 435 -9.59 30.71 21.44
C THR A 435 -9.02 32.02 20.90
N ALA A 436 -8.73 32.99 21.76
CA ALA A 436 -8.12 34.25 21.34
C ALA A 436 -6.68 34.03 20.85
N ALA A 437 -6.33 34.63 19.71
CA ALA A 437 -5.01 34.47 19.08
C ALA A 437 -3.84 34.81 20.02
N ALA A 438 -4.01 35.80 20.89
CA ALA A 438 -3.01 36.25 21.86
C ALA A 438 -2.62 35.18 22.91
N ASN A 439 -3.48 34.18 23.16
CA ASN A 439 -3.26 33.15 24.18
C ASN A 439 -2.65 31.86 23.60
N MET A 440 -2.48 31.79 22.28
CA MET A 440 -1.88 30.66 21.57
C MET A 440 -0.43 30.98 21.18
N THR A 441 0.45 29.98 21.25
CA THR A 441 1.86 30.12 20.82
C THR A 441 2.11 29.55 19.43
N ARG A 442 1.16 28.77 18.89
CA ARG A 442 1.25 28.16 17.56
C ARG A 442 -0.10 28.26 16.83
N ASP A 443 -0.05 28.44 15.51
CA ASP A 443 -1.24 28.61 14.64
C ASP A 443 -2.29 29.57 15.23
N GLN A 444 -1.85 30.77 15.61
CA GLN A 444 -2.64 31.71 16.41
C GLN A 444 -3.98 32.03 15.77
N GLY A 445 -5.06 31.93 16.55
CA GLY A 445 -6.42 32.23 16.09
C GLY A 445 -7.08 31.14 15.26
N LEU A 446 -6.40 30.01 15.00
CA LEU A 446 -7.02 28.85 14.36
C LEU A 446 -7.66 27.94 15.44
N PHE A 447 -8.95 27.70 15.32
CA PHE A 447 -9.73 26.85 16.23
C PHE A 447 -10.94 26.27 15.49
N TYR A 448 -11.68 25.37 16.14
CA TYR A 448 -12.88 24.74 15.62
C TYR A 448 -14.11 25.40 16.25
N THR A 449 -15.00 25.88 15.39
CA THR A 449 -16.27 26.45 15.81
C THR A 449 -17.24 25.35 16.24
N GLU A 450 -18.31 25.72 16.93
CA GLU A 450 -19.40 24.78 17.26
C GLU A 450 -19.96 24.10 16.00
N LYS A 451 -20.08 24.85 14.89
CA LYS A 451 -20.54 24.31 13.60
C LYS A 451 -19.58 23.26 13.06
N ASP A 452 -18.27 23.48 13.18
CA ASP A 452 -17.26 22.53 12.74
C ASP A 452 -17.36 21.21 13.53
N ILE A 453 -17.46 21.29 14.85
CA ILE A 453 -17.57 20.12 15.72
C ILE A 453 -18.89 19.37 15.49
N LYS A 454 -20.02 20.07 15.39
CA LYS A 454 -21.31 19.44 15.01
C LYS A 454 -21.22 18.77 13.65
N SER A 455 -20.55 19.40 12.68
CA SER A 455 -20.33 18.80 11.36
C SER A 455 -19.44 17.56 11.42
N LEU A 456 -18.37 17.55 12.21
CA LEU A 456 -17.50 16.40 12.38
C LEU A 456 -18.21 15.24 13.09
N ILE A 457 -18.95 15.50 14.17
CA ILE A 457 -19.75 14.49 14.87
C ILE A 457 -20.75 13.83 13.91
N GLN A 458 -21.48 14.64 13.12
CA GLN A 458 -22.42 14.12 12.14
C GLN A 458 -21.72 13.31 11.03
N TYR A 459 -20.58 13.79 10.54
CA TYR A 459 -19.79 13.10 9.52
C TYR A 459 -19.28 11.73 10.00
N CYS A 460 -18.86 11.65 11.27
CA CYS A 460 -18.51 10.39 11.93
C CYS A 460 -19.71 9.45 12.04
N LYS A 461 -20.88 9.96 12.50
CA LYS A 461 -22.11 9.15 12.65
C LYS A 461 -22.57 8.52 11.34
N GLU A 462 -22.52 9.26 10.23
CA GLU A 462 -22.84 8.77 8.88
C GLU A 462 -21.96 7.59 8.43
N ARG A 463 -20.80 7.43 9.06
CA ARG A 463 -19.81 6.37 8.80
C ARG A 463 -19.70 5.36 9.93
N PHE A 464 -20.65 5.40 10.88
CA PHE A 464 -20.65 4.55 12.08
C PHE A 464 -19.38 4.69 12.94
N ILE A 465 -18.77 5.86 12.92
CA ILE A 465 -17.62 6.22 13.74
C ILE A 465 -18.10 7.01 14.96
N THR A 466 -17.63 6.64 16.14
CA THR A 466 -17.88 7.37 17.39
C THR A 466 -16.86 8.49 17.52
N PHE A 467 -17.33 9.74 17.63
CA PHE A 467 -16.47 10.90 17.89
C PHE A 467 -16.24 11.03 19.41
N ILE A 468 -14.98 11.16 19.81
CA ILE A 468 -14.56 11.31 21.21
C ILE A 468 -13.65 12.53 21.32
N PRO A 469 -14.09 13.65 21.91
CA PRO A 469 -13.20 14.75 22.21
C PRO A 469 -12.34 14.42 23.44
N GLU A 470 -11.13 14.94 23.42
CA GLU A 470 -10.26 15.01 24.58
C GLU A 470 -9.98 16.46 24.93
N ILE A 471 -10.29 16.81 26.18
CA ILE A 471 -9.75 17.98 26.86
C ILE A 471 -8.79 17.42 27.90
N ASP A 472 -7.50 17.53 27.65
CA ASP A 472 -6.50 17.02 28.58
C ASP A 472 -6.44 17.89 29.83
N MET A 473 -6.46 17.24 31.00
CA MET A 473 -6.53 17.91 32.29
C MET A 473 -6.01 17.04 33.44
N PRO A 474 -5.36 17.63 34.46
CA PRO A 474 -4.88 19.01 34.51
C PRO A 474 -3.56 19.21 33.74
N GLY A 475 -3.00 18.14 33.15
CA GLY A 475 -1.83 18.19 32.28
C GLY A 475 -2.09 18.96 30.99
N HIS A 476 -1.03 19.26 30.23
CA HIS A 476 -1.11 19.87 28.90
C HIS A 476 -2.02 21.12 28.82
N SER A 477 -2.08 21.90 29.89
CA SER A 477 -3.07 22.97 30.12
C SER A 477 -2.48 24.38 30.09
N ALA A 478 -1.24 24.57 29.61
CA ALA A 478 -0.62 25.90 29.60
C ALA A 478 -1.41 26.92 28.77
N ALA A 479 -2.09 26.51 27.70
CA ALA A 479 -2.99 27.39 26.94
C ALA A 479 -4.19 27.87 27.76
N PHE A 480 -4.80 26.98 28.54
CA PHE A 480 -5.85 27.35 29.48
C PHE A 480 -5.33 28.36 30.52
N LYS A 481 -4.17 28.09 31.14
CA LYS A 481 -3.60 28.98 32.14
C LYS A 481 -3.31 30.38 31.59
N ARG A 482 -2.80 30.48 30.35
CA ARG A 482 -2.56 31.78 29.69
C ARG A 482 -3.86 32.54 29.44
N ALA A 483 -4.91 31.85 28.99
CA ALA A 483 -6.19 32.48 28.71
C ALA A 483 -6.94 32.91 29.99
N MET A 484 -6.96 32.05 30.99
CA MET A 484 -7.78 32.23 32.19
C MET A 484 -7.07 33.01 33.31
N GLY A 485 -5.74 33.03 33.33
CA GLY A 485 -4.93 33.64 34.38
C GLY A 485 -4.76 32.77 35.64
N TYR A 486 -5.34 31.57 35.67
CA TYR A 486 -5.21 30.58 36.76
C TYR A 486 -5.09 29.16 36.19
N ASP A 487 -4.48 28.24 36.93
CA ASP A 487 -4.38 26.84 36.51
C ASP A 487 -5.68 26.05 36.80
N MET A 488 -5.87 24.92 36.10
CA MET A 488 -7.07 24.10 36.21
C MET A 488 -7.31 23.53 37.62
N GLN A 489 -6.26 23.32 38.43
CA GLN A 489 -6.37 22.69 39.75
C GLN A 489 -6.80 23.67 40.87
N SER A 490 -6.72 24.99 40.60
CA SER A 490 -7.21 26.04 41.49
C SER A 490 -8.75 26.06 41.62
N ASP A 491 -9.28 26.68 42.67
CA ASP A 491 -10.75 26.80 42.87
C ASP A 491 -11.44 27.48 41.69
N SER A 492 -10.84 28.56 41.16
CA SER A 492 -11.35 29.25 39.97
C SER A 492 -11.22 28.38 38.71
N GLY A 493 -10.13 27.63 38.59
CA GLY A 493 -9.89 26.66 37.52
C GLY A 493 -10.96 25.58 37.46
N ILE A 494 -11.28 24.97 38.60
CA ILE A 494 -12.31 23.92 38.70
C ILE A 494 -13.70 24.48 38.34
N ILE A 495 -14.04 25.69 38.79
CA ILE A 495 -15.31 26.33 38.43
C ILE A 495 -15.40 26.56 36.92
N ALA A 496 -14.37 27.15 36.32
CA ALA A 496 -14.33 27.39 34.88
C ALA A 496 -14.41 26.08 34.10
N LEU A 497 -13.65 25.07 34.50
CA LEU A 497 -13.64 23.75 33.86
C LEU A 497 -15.00 23.05 33.97
N ASN A 498 -15.66 23.11 35.12
CA ASN A 498 -17.03 22.57 35.28
C ASN A 498 -18.03 23.25 34.33
N ASN A 499 -17.91 24.57 34.15
CA ASN A 499 -18.74 25.34 33.23
C ASN A 499 -18.46 24.95 31.77
N ILE A 500 -17.19 24.86 31.39
CA ILE A 500 -16.73 24.42 30.05
C ILE A 500 -17.25 23.01 29.75
N LEU A 501 -17.01 22.04 30.64
CA LEU A 501 -17.43 20.65 30.43
C LEU A 501 -18.96 20.52 30.38
N THR A 502 -19.67 21.30 31.20
CA THR A 502 -21.13 21.36 31.16
C THR A 502 -21.61 21.90 29.81
N GLU A 503 -21.00 22.96 29.30
CA GLU A 503 -21.33 23.52 27.98
C GLU A 503 -21.09 22.50 26.88
N ILE A 504 -19.93 21.85 26.84
CA ILE A 504 -19.60 20.83 25.84
C ILE A 504 -20.61 19.67 25.92
N CYS A 505 -20.92 19.16 27.12
CA CYS A 505 -21.85 18.05 27.31
C CYS A 505 -23.30 18.38 26.93
N ASN A 506 -23.72 19.64 27.12
CA ASN A 506 -25.05 20.12 26.75
C ASN A 506 -25.14 20.43 25.24
N THR A 507 -24.05 20.86 24.62
CA THR A 507 -24.01 21.31 23.21
C THR A 507 -23.85 20.15 22.23
N TYR A 508 -23.08 19.13 22.60
CA TYR A 508 -22.71 18.03 21.71
C TYR A 508 -23.22 16.68 22.19
N ASP A 509 -23.78 15.91 21.26
CA ASP A 509 -24.18 14.52 21.51
C ASP A 509 -22.96 13.58 21.49
N LEU A 510 -22.37 13.43 22.68
CA LEU A 510 -21.16 12.67 22.92
C LEU A 510 -21.44 11.50 23.87
N PRO A 511 -21.15 10.24 23.48
CA PRO A 511 -21.28 9.09 24.38
C PRO A 511 -20.06 8.89 25.30
N TYR A 512 -18.89 9.39 24.89
CA TYR A 512 -17.63 9.30 25.63
C TYR A 512 -17.00 10.68 25.78
N PHE A 513 -16.17 10.84 26.80
CA PHE A 513 -15.33 12.02 27.00
C PHE A 513 -13.96 11.60 27.53
N HIS A 514 -12.89 12.02 26.85
CA HIS A 514 -11.52 11.75 27.31
C HIS A 514 -11.01 12.93 28.13
N ILE A 515 -10.49 12.67 29.33
CA ILE A 515 -9.99 13.70 30.25
C ILE A 515 -8.47 13.78 30.30
N GLY A 516 -7.77 12.92 29.54
CA GLY A 516 -6.32 12.86 29.49
C GLY A 516 -5.73 12.44 30.84
N ALA A 517 -5.11 13.39 31.53
CA ALA A 517 -4.49 13.29 32.86
C ALA A 517 -3.11 12.62 32.88
N ASP A 518 -2.41 12.61 31.77
CA ASP A 518 -1.03 12.15 31.64
C ASP A 518 0.00 13.24 31.97
N GLU A 519 1.24 12.79 32.18
CA GLU A 519 2.47 13.59 32.33
C GLU A 519 2.43 14.75 33.36
N VAL A 520 1.50 14.71 34.33
CA VAL A 520 1.28 15.79 35.30
C VAL A 520 1.30 15.30 36.75
N HIS A 521 1.76 16.17 37.66
CA HIS A 521 1.53 15.98 39.09
C HIS A 521 0.19 16.61 39.51
N ILE A 522 -0.75 15.77 39.90
CA ILE A 522 -2.07 16.18 40.40
C ILE A 522 -1.94 16.40 41.91
N HIS A 523 -1.93 17.66 42.34
CA HIS A 523 -1.76 18.06 43.74
C HIS A 523 -3.10 18.32 44.44
N ASN A 524 -4.17 18.52 43.67
CA ASN A 524 -5.53 18.61 44.20
C ASN A 524 -6.23 17.24 44.09
N ASP A 525 -6.24 16.48 45.18
CA ASP A 525 -6.81 15.13 45.24
C ASP A 525 -8.31 15.06 44.89
N LYS A 526 -9.02 16.20 44.96
CA LYS A 526 -10.45 16.28 44.61
C LYS A 526 -10.68 16.57 43.13
N PHE A 527 -9.65 16.95 42.38
CA PHE A 527 -9.77 17.37 40.98
C PHE A 527 -10.41 16.28 40.12
N LEU A 528 -9.73 15.15 39.92
CA LEU A 528 -10.25 14.06 39.07
C LEU A 528 -11.59 13.50 39.56
N PRO A 529 -11.78 13.18 40.87
CA PRO A 529 -13.08 12.69 41.35
C PRO A 529 -14.24 13.64 41.05
N SER A 530 -14.02 14.97 41.14
CA SER A 530 -15.07 15.96 40.88
C SER A 530 -15.45 16.02 39.39
N ILE A 531 -14.45 16.03 38.50
CA ILE A 531 -14.65 16.07 37.04
C ILE A 531 -15.31 14.79 36.53
N ILE A 532 -14.84 13.62 37.00
CA ILE A 532 -15.42 12.33 36.63
C ILE A 532 -16.89 12.28 37.02
N LYS A 533 -17.22 12.66 38.26
CA LYS A 533 -18.60 12.70 38.75
C LYS A 533 -19.48 13.63 37.92
N LEU A 534 -18.97 14.80 37.54
CA LEU A 534 -19.70 15.73 36.66
C LEU A 534 -20.04 15.08 35.31
N LEU A 535 -19.04 14.50 34.64
CA LEU A 535 -19.23 13.87 33.33
C LEU A 535 -20.15 12.66 33.39
N GLU A 536 -20.03 11.82 34.42
CA GLU A 536 -20.92 10.67 34.65
C GLU A 536 -22.36 11.12 34.93
N ASN A 537 -22.57 12.18 35.73
CA ASN A 537 -23.89 12.77 35.95
C ASN A 537 -24.50 13.36 34.66
N LYS A 538 -23.66 13.76 33.70
CA LYS A 538 -24.06 14.17 32.34
C LYS A 538 -24.24 12.99 31.38
N GLY A 539 -24.19 11.75 31.88
CA GLY A 539 -24.39 10.52 31.13
C GLY A 539 -23.21 10.12 30.24
N LYS A 540 -22.01 10.68 30.47
CA LYS A 540 -20.82 10.41 29.66
C LYS A 540 -20.04 9.24 30.24
N LYS A 541 -19.49 8.39 29.37
CA LYS A 541 -18.47 7.41 29.74
C LYS A 541 -17.10 8.08 29.70
N VAL A 542 -16.40 8.09 30.81
CA VAL A 542 -15.13 8.80 30.95
C VAL A 542 -13.97 7.89 30.58
N ILE A 543 -12.97 8.43 29.89
CA ILE A 543 -11.72 7.76 29.51
C ILE A 543 -10.55 8.61 30.03
N GLY A 544 -9.52 7.97 30.58
CA GLY A 544 -8.27 8.63 30.96
C GLY A 544 -7.06 7.80 30.56
N TRP A 545 -5.94 8.47 30.33
CA TRP A 545 -4.66 7.82 30.04
C TRP A 545 -4.18 7.01 31.25
N ASP A 546 -3.54 5.88 30.96
CA ASP A 546 -2.91 5.02 31.96
C ASP A 546 -1.47 4.65 31.53
N PRO A 547 -0.45 5.02 32.32
CA PRO A 547 -0.52 5.78 33.57
C PRO A 547 -0.95 7.24 33.34
N GLY A 548 -1.61 7.83 34.33
CA GLY A 548 -2.02 9.24 34.31
C GLY A 548 -2.52 9.66 35.69
N GLY A 549 -3.82 9.52 35.90
CA GLY A 549 -4.48 9.73 37.20
C GLY A 549 -4.85 8.45 37.96
N THR A 550 -5.32 8.64 39.19
CA THR A 550 -6.04 7.61 39.96
C THR A 550 -7.52 7.72 39.63
N TYR A 551 -8.13 6.65 39.10
CA TYR A 551 -9.54 6.68 38.72
C TYR A 551 -10.33 5.47 39.26
N PRO A 552 -11.66 5.59 39.44
CA PRO A 552 -12.54 4.47 39.78
C PRO A 552 -12.70 3.51 38.60
N SER A 553 -13.30 2.33 38.84
CA SER A 553 -13.47 1.29 37.83
C SER A 553 -14.46 1.62 36.72
N SER A 554 -15.32 2.64 36.92
CA SER A 554 -16.24 3.16 35.90
C SER A 554 -15.52 3.85 34.75
N VAL A 555 -14.35 4.44 35.02
CA VAL A 555 -13.52 5.14 34.03
C VAL A 555 -12.77 4.11 33.18
N TYR A 556 -12.77 4.29 31.87
CA TYR A 556 -12.04 3.46 30.91
C TYR A 556 -10.55 3.88 30.92
N ARG A 557 -9.64 2.92 30.82
CA ARG A 557 -8.19 3.17 30.78
C ARG A 557 -7.67 3.07 29.35
N GLN A 558 -7.10 4.14 28.83
CA GLN A 558 -6.35 4.09 27.58
C GLN A 558 -4.86 3.88 27.90
N LEU A 559 -4.37 2.67 27.63
CA LEU A 559 -3.01 2.26 27.98
C LEU A 559 -2.04 2.84 26.96
N TRP A 560 -1.14 3.73 27.37
CA TRP A 560 -0.13 4.29 26.45
C TRP A 560 1.30 3.91 26.81
N ARG A 561 1.53 3.49 28.06
CA ARG A 561 2.84 3.04 28.55
C ARG A 561 2.72 1.74 29.35
N GLY A 562 3.84 1.04 29.47
CA GLY A 562 3.99 -0.15 30.31
C GLY A 562 3.96 -1.45 29.51
N THR A 563 4.31 -2.55 30.17
CA THR A 563 4.05 -3.89 29.64
C THR A 563 2.65 -4.32 30.07
N THR A 564 2.07 -5.27 29.36
CA THR A 564 0.88 -5.95 29.84
C THR A 564 1.12 -6.50 31.25
N GLN A 565 0.21 -6.19 32.16
CA GLN A 565 0.05 -7.01 33.36
C GLN A 565 -0.54 -8.32 32.87
N THR A 566 0.30 -9.30 32.54
CA THR A 566 -0.12 -10.64 32.08
C THR A 566 -1.34 -11.11 32.87
N LEU A 567 -2.50 -11.13 32.21
CA LEU A 567 -3.72 -11.83 32.60
C LEU A 567 -4.31 -11.55 33.99
N LYS A 568 -3.91 -10.48 34.70
CA LYS A 568 -4.59 -10.12 35.95
C LYS A 568 -6.00 -9.64 35.62
N PRO A 569 -7.06 -10.25 36.21
CA PRO A 569 -8.41 -9.75 36.06
C PRO A 569 -8.47 -8.30 36.53
N VAL A 570 -8.89 -7.41 35.64
CA VAL A 570 -9.19 -6.02 35.99
C VAL A 570 -10.70 -5.85 36.05
N ASN A 571 -11.16 -4.95 36.90
CA ASN A 571 -12.57 -4.61 37.06
C ASN A 571 -12.98 -3.38 36.23
N TYR A 572 -12.12 -2.91 35.32
CA TYR A 572 -12.32 -1.75 34.45
C TYR A 572 -12.10 -2.08 32.98
N LYS A 573 -12.54 -1.19 32.09
CA LYS A 573 -12.35 -1.30 30.64
C LYS A 573 -11.00 -0.76 30.23
N ARG A 574 -10.38 -1.38 29.21
CA ARG A 574 -9.08 -1.01 28.67
C ARG A 574 -9.14 -0.83 27.17
N ILE A 575 -8.36 0.13 26.69
CA ILE A 575 -8.11 0.44 25.28
C ILE A 575 -6.59 0.49 25.12
N ASP A 576 -6.03 -0.34 24.25
CA ASP A 576 -4.58 -0.39 24.05
C ASP A 576 -4.10 0.68 23.06
N SER A 577 -3.13 1.47 23.45
CA SER A 577 -2.40 2.42 22.58
C SER A 577 -0.89 2.23 22.68
N ARG A 578 -0.41 1.24 23.45
CA ARG A 578 1.02 0.96 23.59
C ARG A 578 1.57 0.47 22.26
N ASN A 579 2.74 0.97 21.87
CA ASN A 579 3.39 0.65 20.60
C ASN A 579 2.53 0.97 19.35
N LEU A 580 1.56 1.88 19.48
CA LEU A 580 0.70 2.34 18.38
C LEU A 580 0.90 3.83 18.09
N TYR A 581 2.09 4.35 18.41
CA TYR A 581 2.46 5.76 18.26
C TYR A 581 3.29 5.93 16.98
N ILE A 582 2.61 6.27 15.88
CA ILE A 582 3.21 6.21 14.53
C ILE A 582 4.21 7.35 14.27
N ASN A 583 4.21 8.36 15.12
CA ASN A 583 5.12 9.50 15.13
C ASN A 583 6.54 9.18 15.63
N HIS A 584 6.76 7.96 16.13
CA HIS A 584 8.09 7.44 16.50
C HIS A 584 8.63 6.39 15.53
N MET A 585 7.87 6.00 14.52
CA MET A 585 8.20 4.84 13.68
C MET A 585 8.54 5.26 12.25
N ALA A 586 9.50 4.53 11.68
CA ALA A 586 9.69 4.51 10.23
C ALA A 586 8.52 3.76 9.56
N PRO A 587 8.17 4.03 8.31
CA PRO A 587 7.06 3.36 7.62
C PRO A 587 7.11 1.84 7.65
N GLU A 588 8.24 1.23 7.28
CA GLU A 588 8.41 -0.22 7.25
C GLU A 588 8.33 -0.85 8.65
N GLU A 589 8.86 -0.16 9.67
CA GLU A 589 8.72 -0.54 11.06
C GLU A 589 7.25 -0.49 11.48
N SER A 590 6.55 0.62 11.18
CA SER A 590 5.18 0.84 11.63
C SER A 590 4.23 -0.26 11.15
N VAL A 591 4.28 -0.58 9.86
CA VAL A 591 3.40 -1.62 9.27
C VAL A 591 3.69 -2.97 9.90
N LEU A 592 4.97 -3.30 10.08
CA LEU A 592 5.37 -4.59 10.62
C LEU A 592 5.05 -4.73 12.11
N SER A 593 5.36 -3.72 12.92
CA SER A 593 5.09 -3.71 14.35
C SER A 593 3.60 -3.73 14.63
N ILE A 594 2.81 -2.90 13.94
CA ILE A 594 1.34 -2.88 14.07
C ILE A 594 0.75 -4.20 13.60
N TYR A 595 1.18 -4.71 12.44
CA TYR A 595 0.74 -6.02 11.99
C TYR A 595 1.13 -7.07 13.01
N ASN A 596 2.30 -7.07 13.65
CA ASN A 596 2.63 -8.12 14.61
C ASN A 596 2.11 -7.89 16.03
N HIS A 597 1.51 -6.74 16.34
CA HIS A 597 1.06 -6.41 17.68
C HIS A 597 -0.17 -7.23 18.10
N ALA A 598 -0.06 -8.01 19.18
CA ALA A 598 -1.23 -8.56 19.85
C ALA A 598 -1.88 -7.48 20.74
N ILE A 599 -3.04 -6.98 20.33
CA ILE A 599 -3.75 -5.90 21.03
C ILE A 599 -4.11 -6.33 22.45
N ASP A 600 -3.56 -5.62 23.43
CA ASP A 600 -3.59 -5.96 24.86
C ASP A 600 -3.21 -7.42 25.14
N ASP A 601 -2.22 -7.95 24.40
CA ASP A 601 -1.76 -9.34 24.39
C ASP A 601 -2.88 -10.39 24.15
N SER A 602 -3.97 -9.97 23.52
CA SER A 602 -5.08 -10.84 23.15
C SER A 602 -5.24 -10.97 21.64
N GLN A 603 -5.81 -12.10 21.22
CA GLN A 603 -6.17 -12.35 19.84
C GLN A 603 -7.55 -11.75 19.47
N HIS A 604 -8.38 -11.45 20.48
CA HIS A 604 -9.72 -10.88 20.33
C HIS A 604 -10.10 -10.02 21.54
N GLY A 605 -11.05 -9.12 21.36
CA GLY A 605 -11.61 -8.32 22.44
C GLY A 605 -12.54 -9.15 23.32
N ASP A 606 -12.72 -8.70 24.55
CA ASP A 606 -13.65 -9.26 25.51
C ASP A 606 -14.45 -8.14 26.21
N HIS A 607 -15.07 -8.44 27.35
CA HIS A 607 -15.82 -7.45 28.08
C HIS A 607 -14.94 -6.26 28.52
N ASN A 608 -13.71 -6.50 28.96
CA ASN A 608 -12.79 -5.51 29.53
C ASN A 608 -11.74 -5.02 28.53
N ASN A 609 -11.18 -5.90 27.70
CA ASN A 609 -10.31 -5.53 26.59
C ASN A 609 -11.15 -5.19 25.36
N LEU A 610 -11.35 -3.90 25.11
CA LEU A 610 -12.23 -3.46 24.03
C LEU A 610 -11.55 -3.49 22.66
N GLY A 611 -10.23 -3.32 22.63
CA GLY A 611 -9.45 -3.11 21.41
C GLY A 611 -8.40 -2.03 21.61
N ALA A 612 -8.14 -1.25 20.56
CA ALA A 612 -6.99 -0.36 20.50
C ALA A 612 -7.27 0.97 19.80
N THR A 613 -6.43 1.96 20.06
CA THR A 613 -6.40 3.26 19.37
C THR A 613 -5.01 3.49 18.77
N LEU A 614 -4.94 3.67 17.45
CA LEU A 614 -3.73 4.12 16.76
C LEU A 614 -3.55 5.63 17.00
N CYS A 615 -2.39 6.04 17.52
CA CYS A 615 -2.15 7.41 17.95
C CYS A 615 -1.19 8.14 17.01
N LEU A 616 -1.65 9.27 16.47
CA LEU A 616 -0.81 10.22 15.75
C LEU A 616 -0.63 11.48 16.61
N TRP A 617 0.45 11.48 17.39
CA TRP A 617 0.98 12.69 18.04
C TRP A 617 1.91 13.43 17.11
N ASN A 618 1.94 14.75 17.14
CA ASN A 618 2.96 15.49 16.40
C ASN A 618 3.32 16.78 17.12
N ASP A 619 4.17 16.65 18.13
CA ASP A 619 4.54 17.76 19.01
C ASP A 619 5.35 18.82 18.26
N ARG A 620 6.18 18.37 17.31
CA ARG A 620 6.96 19.24 16.45
C ARG A 620 6.04 20.04 15.53
N LYS A 621 6.34 21.33 15.40
CA LYS A 621 5.66 22.22 14.47
C LYS A 621 5.79 21.72 13.04
N LEU A 622 4.68 21.69 12.31
CA LEU A 622 4.65 21.35 10.90
C LEU A 622 4.79 22.58 10.01
N ALA A 623 5.41 22.40 8.85
CA ALA A 623 5.46 23.44 7.82
C ALA A 623 4.08 23.66 7.14
N SER A 624 3.24 22.63 7.13
CA SER A 624 1.84 22.71 6.68
C SER A 624 1.00 21.60 7.33
N PRO A 625 -0.34 21.72 7.38
CA PRO A 625 -1.21 20.67 7.92
C PRO A 625 -1.05 19.31 7.24
N MET A 626 -0.71 19.29 5.94
CA MET A 626 -0.42 18.06 5.19
C MET A 626 0.80 17.30 5.72
N GLY A 627 1.70 17.99 6.44
CA GLY A 627 2.84 17.41 7.13
C GLY A 627 2.49 16.21 8.01
N ASN A 628 1.29 16.19 8.62
CA ASN A 628 0.81 15.08 9.43
C ASN A 628 0.67 13.78 8.64
N LEU A 629 0.34 13.87 7.34
CA LEU A 629 0.22 12.72 6.45
C LEU A 629 1.52 12.42 5.69
N THR A 630 2.40 13.40 5.51
CA THR A 630 3.63 13.22 4.73
C THR A 630 4.84 12.83 5.58
N GLN A 631 4.92 13.31 6.83
CA GLN A 631 6.05 13.07 7.74
C GLN A 631 5.84 11.91 8.71
N ASN A 632 4.64 11.32 8.69
CA ASN A 632 4.30 10.11 9.44
C ASN A 632 3.77 9.05 8.47
N PRO A 633 3.93 7.76 8.76
CA PRO A 633 3.43 6.67 7.91
C PRO A 633 1.91 6.45 8.04
N THR A 634 1.13 7.53 8.07
CA THR A 634 -0.28 7.54 8.49
C THR A 634 -1.14 6.55 7.73
N LEU A 635 -1.18 6.60 6.40
CA LEU A 635 -2.01 5.69 5.62
C LEU A 635 -1.56 4.22 5.76
N ALA A 636 -0.25 3.97 5.70
CA ALA A 636 0.29 2.62 5.82
C ALA A 636 0.00 2.01 7.20
N SER A 637 0.16 2.79 8.26
CA SER A 637 -0.16 2.38 9.64
C SER A 637 -1.66 2.15 9.84
N ILE A 638 -2.53 3.01 9.29
CA ILE A 638 -3.99 2.81 9.35
C ILE A 638 -4.40 1.51 8.66
N LEU A 639 -3.81 1.19 7.49
CA LEU A 639 -4.09 -0.07 6.78
C LEU A 639 -3.66 -1.29 7.63
N ALA A 640 -2.45 -1.27 8.19
CA ALA A 640 -1.98 -2.34 9.08
C ALA A 640 -2.84 -2.47 10.34
N PHE A 641 -3.26 -1.35 10.92
CA PHE A 641 -4.07 -1.30 12.12
C PHE A 641 -5.49 -1.80 11.86
N ALA A 642 -6.10 -1.44 10.73
CA ALA A 642 -7.40 -1.92 10.32
C ALA A 642 -7.39 -3.45 10.16
N GLU A 643 -6.37 -4.01 9.51
CA GLU A 643 -6.18 -5.46 9.41
C GLU A 643 -6.07 -6.10 10.80
N ARG A 644 -5.13 -5.64 11.64
CA ARG A 644 -4.88 -6.29 12.94
C ARG A 644 -6.07 -6.16 13.89
N SER A 645 -6.72 -5.01 13.95
CA SER A 645 -7.86 -4.78 14.86
C SER A 645 -9.16 -5.45 14.39
N TRP A 646 -9.33 -5.67 13.08
CA TRP A 646 -10.48 -6.41 12.56
C TRP A 646 -10.26 -7.92 12.61
N CYS A 647 -9.13 -8.41 12.10
CA CYS A 647 -8.84 -9.83 12.03
C CYS A 647 -8.47 -10.42 13.40
N GLY A 648 -8.00 -9.59 14.34
CA GLY A 648 -7.36 -10.06 15.56
C GLY A 648 -6.02 -10.72 15.25
N GLY A 649 -5.40 -11.36 16.22
CA GLY A 649 -4.12 -12.06 16.05
C GLY A 649 -2.92 -11.31 16.65
N GLY A 650 -1.73 -11.56 16.11
CA GLY A 650 -0.48 -10.90 16.52
C GLY A 650 0.31 -11.72 17.55
N LYS A 651 1.43 -11.16 17.99
CA LYS A 651 2.35 -11.72 18.98
C LYS A 651 2.47 -10.80 20.18
N THR A 652 2.61 -11.41 21.34
CA THR A 652 2.92 -10.73 22.60
C THR A 652 4.40 -10.37 22.66
N GLY A 653 4.76 -9.44 23.54
CA GLY A 653 6.16 -9.08 23.82
C GLY A 653 6.79 -8.05 22.88
N ASN A 654 5.97 -7.28 22.16
CA ASN A 654 6.38 -6.09 21.39
C ASN A 654 7.56 -6.35 20.44
N LEU A 655 7.44 -7.42 19.65
CA LEU A 655 8.47 -7.85 18.71
C LEU A 655 8.45 -7.02 17.43
N ILE A 656 9.61 -6.50 17.03
CA ILE A 656 9.78 -5.76 15.77
C ILE A 656 10.68 -6.54 14.81
N GLY A 657 10.43 -6.46 13.51
CA GLY A 657 11.25 -7.15 12.51
C GLY A 657 10.75 -8.56 12.14
N LEU A 658 11.02 -8.97 10.90
CA LEU A 658 10.54 -10.23 10.34
C LEU A 658 11.30 -11.45 10.87
N ASN A 659 12.47 -11.26 11.48
CA ASN A 659 13.33 -12.35 11.91
C ASN A 659 12.75 -13.13 13.10
N HIS A 660 11.86 -12.50 13.87
CA HIS A 660 11.09 -13.14 14.96
C HIS A 660 9.86 -13.92 14.47
N LEU A 661 9.65 -13.98 13.15
CA LEU A 661 8.54 -14.71 12.54
C LEU A 661 9.03 -16.05 11.96
N ASN A 662 8.22 -17.09 12.15
CA ASN A 662 8.43 -18.38 11.49
C ASN A 662 8.08 -18.28 9.99
N ALA A 663 8.35 -19.34 9.22
CA ALA A 663 8.14 -19.34 7.77
C ALA A 663 6.68 -19.08 7.35
N LEU A 664 5.71 -19.63 8.09
CA LEU A 664 4.29 -19.42 7.83
C LEU A 664 3.88 -17.97 8.08
N GLU A 665 4.33 -17.39 9.19
CA GLU A 665 4.05 -15.99 9.55
C GLU A 665 4.68 -15.00 8.57
N LYS A 666 5.92 -15.27 8.11
CA LYS A 666 6.57 -14.50 7.04
C LYS A 666 5.74 -14.54 5.75
N HIS A 667 5.23 -15.71 5.38
CA HIS A 667 4.38 -15.87 4.21
C HIS A 667 3.04 -15.12 4.37
N GLN A 668 2.41 -15.21 5.55
CA GLN A 668 1.18 -14.46 5.86
C GLN A 668 1.39 -12.94 5.81
N PHE A 669 2.52 -12.44 6.34
CA PHE A 669 2.88 -11.03 6.22
C PHE A 669 3.09 -10.60 4.77
N ALA A 670 3.81 -11.39 3.96
CA ALA A 670 3.99 -11.11 2.54
C ALA A 670 2.64 -11.04 1.78
N ASN A 671 1.70 -11.94 2.10
CA ASN A 671 0.35 -11.92 1.54
C ASN A 671 -0.46 -10.69 2.01
N PHE A 672 -0.29 -10.26 3.26
CA PHE A 672 -0.87 -9.01 3.76
C PHE A 672 -0.29 -7.79 3.05
N GLU A 673 1.03 -7.75 2.88
CA GLU A 673 1.75 -6.68 2.19
C GLU A 673 1.27 -6.54 0.74
N ASP A 674 1.08 -7.66 0.03
CA ASP A 674 0.52 -7.67 -1.34
C ASP A 674 -0.90 -7.07 -1.38
N ARG A 675 -1.75 -7.37 -0.38
CA ARG A 675 -3.09 -6.77 -0.27
C ARG A 675 -3.04 -5.29 0.07
N LEU A 676 -2.18 -4.90 1.01
CA LEU A 676 -2.00 -3.51 1.44
C LEU A 676 -1.55 -2.64 0.26
N LEU A 677 -0.56 -3.10 -0.52
CA LEU A 677 -0.10 -2.41 -1.73
C LEU A 677 -1.18 -2.36 -2.82
N SER A 678 -1.91 -3.46 -3.02
CA SER A 678 -3.01 -3.49 -3.99
C SER A 678 -4.15 -2.53 -3.63
N ILE A 679 -4.53 -2.45 -2.35
CA ILE A 679 -5.55 -1.53 -1.85
C ILE A 679 -5.10 -0.08 -2.00
N GLN A 680 -3.84 0.22 -1.66
CA GLN A 680 -3.29 1.55 -1.83
C GLN A 680 -3.30 1.97 -3.31
N GLN A 681 -2.82 1.11 -4.21
CA GLN A 681 -2.76 1.37 -5.64
C GLN A 681 -4.15 1.60 -6.24
N THR A 682 -5.15 0.83 -5.78
CA THR A 682 -6.52 0.85 -6.32
C THR A 682 -7.33 2.04 -5.81
N PHE A 683 -7.26 2.33 -4.50
CA PHE A 683 -8.21 3.25 -3.85
C PHE A 683 -7.57 4.52 -3.28
N TYR A 684 -6.26 4.54 -3.04
CA TYR A 684 -5.59 5.60 -2.28
C TYR A 684 -4.35 6.17 -2.99
N LYS A 685 -4.27 6.04 -4.32
CA LYS A 685 -3.12 6.49 -5.13
C LYS A 685 -2.77 7.97 -4.94
N ASN A 686 -3.75 8.82 -4.62
CA ASN A 686 -3.58 10.27 -4.45
C ASN A 686 -3.32 10.72 -3.00
N ILE A 687 -3.14 9.77 -2.08
CA ILE A 687 -2.85 10.05 -0.67
C ILE A 687 -1.39 9.70 -0.40
N PRO A 688 -0.62 10.55 0.31
CA PRO A 688 0.77 10.24 0.64
C PRO A 688 0.91 8.84 1.25
N PHE A 689 1.84 8.06 0.70
CA PHE A 689 2.03 6.66 1.09
C PHE A 689 3.52 6.31 1.10
N GLN A 690 4.08 6.31 2.30
CA GLN A 690 5.52 6.24 2.54
C GLN A 690 6.02 4.82 2.75
N TYR A 691 5.34 3.80 2.21
CA TYR A 691 5.66 2.40 2.44
C TYR A 691 5.89 1.68 1.13
N ILE A 692 6.92 0.84 1.09
CA ILE A 692 7.16 -0.08 -0.02
C ILE A 692 7.33 -1.51 0.47
N ARG A 693 7.25 -2.45 -0.47
CA ARG A 693 7.46 -3.87 -0.19
C ARG A 693 8.83 -4.10 0.45
N GLN A 694 8.85 -4.81 1.58
CA GLN A 694 10.05 -5.13 2.33
C GLN A 694 10.24 -6.63 2.59
N SER A 695 9.19 -7.46 2.43
CA SER A 695 9.27 -8.91 2.73
C SER A 695 10.22 -9.69 1.81
N ASN A 696 10.62 -9.11 0.68
CA ASN A 696 11.55 -9.68 -0.29
C ASN A 696 12.99 -9.15 -0.16
N ILE A 697 13.24 -8.17 0.72
CA ILE A 697 14.56 -7.57 0.89
C ILE A 697 15.36 -8.39 1.90
N LYS A 698 16.55 -8.85 1.50
CA LYS A 698 17.43 -9.70 2.30
C LYS A 698 18.79 -9.06 2.51
N TRP A 699 19.31 -9.19 3.72
CA TRP A 699 20.65 -8.75 4.10
C TRP A 699 21.43 -9.88 4.77
N GLN A 700 22.74 -9.85 4.59
CA GLN A 700 23.68 -10.56 5.46
C GLN A 700 24.17 -9.59 6.53
N LEU A 701 23.96 -9.92 7.80
CA LEU A 701 24.46 -9.12 8.92
C LEU A 701 25.86 -9.59 9.34
N LEU A 702 26.80 -8.65 9.50
CA LEU A 702 28.20 -8.92 9.85
C LEU A 702 28.58 -8.12 11.10
N GLY A 703 29.03 -8.81 12.15
CA GLY A 703 29.42 -8.20 13.42
C GLY A 703 29.09 -9.11 14.61
N PRO A 704 29.28 -8.64 15.86
CA PRO A 704 29.74 -7.31 16.23
C PRO A 704 31.25 -7.13 16.05
N PHE A 705 31.67 -5.96 15.58
CA PHE A 705 33.08 -5.53 15.58
C PHE A 705 33.32 -4.53 16.71
N ASN A 706 34.30 -4.76 17.58
CA ASN A 706 34.62 -3.85 18.69
C ASN A 706 35.33 -2.58 18.17
N ASN A 707 34.65 -1.43 18.26
CA ASN A 707 35.18 -0.14 17.82
C ASN A 707 35.86 0.65 18.95
N LYS A 708 35.81 0.16 20.20
CA LYS A 708 36.40 0.81 21.39
C LYS A 708 35.96 2.28 21.58
N GLY A 709 34.77 2.64 21.11
CA GLY A 709 34.23 4.01 21.13
C GLY A 709 34.64 4.87 19.94
N HIS A 710 35.53 4.39 19.07
CA HIS A 710 35.94 5.10 17.86
C HIS A 710 34.98 4.81 16.71
N LEU A 711 33.94 5.63 16.57
CA LEU A 711 32.87 5.45 15.58
C LEU A 711 33.35 5.34 14.11
N ASN A 712 34.50 5.95 13.80
CA ASN A 712 35.08 5.93 12.46
C ASN A 712 36.00 4.72 12.20
N ALA A 713 36.24 3.85 13.18
CA ALA A 713 37.11 2.67 13.03
C ALA A 713 36.68 1.79 11.84
N GLY A 714 37.62 1.48 10.94
CA GLY A 714 37.38 0.61 9.79
C GLY A 714 37.55 -0.87 10.14
N PHE A 715 36.80 -1.74 9.48
CA PHE A 715 36.89 -3.20 9.66
C PHE A 715 36.93 -3.92 8.31
N ALA A 716 37.22 -5.22 8.31
CA ALA A 716 37.40 -6.05 7.11
C ALA A 716 36.31 -5.93 6.01
N PRO A 717 35.01 -5.73 6.33
CA PRO A 717 34.00 -5.52 5.30
C PRO A 717 34.23 -4.28 4.41
N GLU A 718 34.94 -3.26 4.91
CA GLU A 718 35.22 -2.03 4.16
C GLU A 718 36.33 -2.19 3.11
N THR A 719 37.29 -3.11 3.33
CA THR A 719 38.56 -3.18 2.59
C THR A 719 38.67 -4.38 1.65
N THR A 720 37.75 -5.33 1.71
CA THR A 720 37.79 -6.53 0.88
C THR A 720 37.31 -6.22 -0.55
N GLU A 721 38.19 -6.32 -1.55
CA GLU A 721 37.83 -6.35 -2.99
C GLU A 721 36.84 -7.49 -3.32
N GLN A 722 36.64 -8.44 -2.39
CA GLN A 722 35.64 -9.52 -2.39
C GLN A 722 34.19 -9.04 -2.17
N ASN A 723 33.89 -7.80 -2.54
CA ASN A 723 32.52 -7.31 -2.62
C ASN A 723 31.76 -7.88 -3.82
N ALA A 724 32.39 -8.65 -4.72
CA ALA A 724 31.77 -9.11 -5.97
C ALA A 724 31.38 -10.60 -6.04
N ASP A 725 32.17 -11.59 -5.58
CA ASP A 725 31.89 -12.99 -5.99
C ASP A 725 32.24 -14.15 -5.01
N THR A 726 32.87 -13.92 -3.84
CA THR A 726 33.42 -15.05 -3.03
C THR A 726 33.03 -15.13 -1.57
N ILE A 727 32.04 -14.38 -1.08
CA ILE A 727 31.47 -14.68 0.24
C ILE A 727 30.44 -15.80 0.05
N ASN A 728 30.78 -17.01 0.50
CA ASN A 728 29.84 -18.11 0.65
C ASN A 728 28.57 -17.57 1.33
N ALA A 729 27.41 -17.79 0.71
CA ALA A 729 26.11 -17.37 1.20
C ALA A 729 25.75 -17.95 2.60
N ASP A 730 26.64 -18.77 3.16
CA ASP A 730 26.44 -19.58 4.37
C ASP A 730 27.17 -19.06 5.62
N SER A 731 27.93 -17.96 5.56
CA SER A 731 28.74 -17.50 6.72
C SER A 731 28.17 -16.30 7.50
N GLY A 732 26.86 -16.03 7.44
CA GLY A 732 26.22 -14.99 8.25
C GLY A 732 24.70 -15.17 8.35
N GLU A 733 24.08 -14.59 9.39
CA GLU A 733 22.63 -14.63 9.55
C GLU A 733 21.96 -13.82 8.43
N THR A 734 21.08 -14.48 7.67
CA THR A 734 20.25 -13.81 6.66
C THR A 734 19.05 -13.18 7.35
N ILE A 735 18.95 -11.86 7.26
CA ILE A 735 17.84 -11.09 7.83
C ILE A 735 16.96 -10.50 6.73
N THR A 736 15.65 -10.40 7.00
CA THR A 736 14.67 -9.88 6.04
C THR A 736 14.08 -8.55 6.51
N GLY A 737 14.00 -7.58 5.61
CA GLY A 737 13.36 -6.28 5.85
C GLY A 737 14.05 -5.12 5.13
N GLY A 738 13.28 -4.08 4.85
CA GLY A 738 13.75 -2.83 4.25
C GLY A 738 14.29 -1.88 5.31
N THR A 739 13.65 -1.88 6.48
CA THR A 739 14.10 -1.23 7.71
C THR A 739 14.41 -2.28 8.76
N ILE A 740 15.63 -2.26 9.28
CA ILE A 740 16.13 -3.18 10.30
C ILE A 740 16.50 -2.37 11.54
N ILE A 741 15.92 -2.73 12.68
CA ILE A 741 16.20 -2.10 13.97
C ILE A 741 17.07 -3.04 14.78
N LEU A 742 18.36 -2.74 14.87
CA LEU A 742 19.32 -3.53 15.67
C LEU A 742 18.96 -3.43 17.16
N ARG A 743 18.68 -2.22 17.63
CA ARG A 743 18.18 -1.93 18.97
C ARG A 743 17.14 -0.82 18.91
N HIS A 744 15.97 -1.09 19.47
CA HIS A 744 14.92 -0.08 19.64
C HIS A 744 15.23 0.82 20.85
N PHE A 745 14.77 2.07 20.84
CA PHE A 745 15.11 3.00 21.91
C PHE A 745 14.40 2.70 23.26
N TRP A 746 13.30 1.95 23.22
CA TRP A 746 12.59 1.41 24.41
C TRP A 746 13.10 0.04 24.84
N ASP A 747 14.20 -0.45 24.30
CA ASP A 747 14.82 -1.71 24.72
C ASP A 747 15.06 -1.72 26.26
N PRO A 748 14.67 -2.79 27.00
CA PRO A 748 14.18 -4.08 26.52
C PRO A 748 12.64 -4.22 26.39
N VAL A 749 11.85 -3.16 26.63
CA VAL A 749 10.37 -3.20 26.56
C VAL A 749 9.87 -3.48 25.14
N VAL A 750 10.59 -2.95 24.15
CA VAL A 750 10.41 -3.24 22.73
C VAL A 750 11.73 -3.79 22.23
N ARG A 751 11.75 -5.06 21.78
CA ARG A 751 12.99 -5.75 21.42
C ARG A 751 13.31 -5.59 19.95
N GLY A 752 14.57 -5.24 19.67
CA GLY A 752 15.12 -5.15 18.31
C GLY A 752 15.52 -6.51 17.73
N LEU A 753 16.39 -6.48 16.73
CA LEU A 753 16.99 -7.66 16.13
C LEU A 753 17.99 -8.35 17.07
N LEU A 754 18.82 -7.57 17.77
CA LEU A 754 19.87 -8.11 18.62
C LEU A 754 19.30 -8.42 20.02
N ASP A 755 19.48 -9.65 20.49
CA ASP A 755 19.07 -10.04 21.84
C ASP A 755 19.92 -9.37 22.93
N THR A 756 21.20 -9.10 22.64
CA THR A 756 22.16 -8.49 23.58
C THR A 756 22.96 -7.38 22.88
N PRO A 757 22.33 -6.21 22.60
CA PRO A 757 23.03 -5.11 21.94
C PRO A 757 24.16 -4.58 22.84
N LYS A 758 25.34 -4.32 22.25
CA LYS A 758 26.54 -3.88 22.99
C LYS A 758 27.01 -2.50 22.54
N GLU A 759 27.34 -1.66 23.52
CA GLU A 759 28.04 -0.39 23.28
C GLU A 759 29.43 -0.63 22.68
N ASN A 760 30.02 0.41 22.09
CA ASN A 760 31.34 0.36 21.45
C ASN A 760 31.46 -0.73 20.37
N THR A 761 30.40 -0.93 19.59
CA THR A 761 30.37 -1.93 18.51
C THR A 761 29.98 -1.34 17.16
N THR A 762 30.37 -2.04 16.10
CA THR A 762 29.96 -1.76 14.73
C THR A 762 29.38 -3.02 14.12
N TYR A 763 28.25 -2.87 13.45
CA TYR A 763 27.69 -3.88 12.55
C TYR A 763 27.73 -3.39 11.11
N TYR A 764 27.79 -4.33 10.18
CA TYR A 764 27.60 -4.08 8.76
C TYR A 764 26.42 -4.90 8.23
N ALA A 765 25.72 -4.36 7.25
CA ALA A 765 24.71 -5.09 6.49
C ALA A 765 25.09 -5.11 5.00
N LYS A 766 25.12 -6.30 4.40
CA LYS A 766 25.43 -6.51 2.98
C LYS A 766 24.19 -7.00 2.24
N GLY A 767 23.81 -6.32 1.17
CA GLY A 767 22.71 -6.67 0.27
C GLY A 767 23.18 -6.80 -1.17
N ARG A 768 22.43 -7.51 -2.01
CA ARG A 768 22.72 -7.63 -3.44
C ARG A 768 21.47 -7.45 -4.30
N TYR A 769 21.65 -6.84 -5.46
CA TYR A 769 20.59 -6.49 -6.40
C TYR A 769 21.04 -6.79 -7.82
N TYR A 770 20.20 -7.43 -8.62
CA TYR A 770 20.53 -7.74 -10.02
C TYR A 770 19.94 -6.69 -10.95
N SER A 771 20.68 -6.33 -11.99
CA SER A 771 20.15 -5.54 -13.10
C SER A 771 20.51 -6.18 -14.45
N PRO A 772 19.56 -6.31 -15.39
CA PRO A 772 19.85 -6.85 -16.72
C PRO A 772 20.63 -5.87 -17.60
N VAL A 773 20.74 -4.59 -17.20
CA VAL A 773 21.40 -3.50 -17.93
C VAL A 773 22.16 -2.55 -17.02
N ASP A 774 23.09 -1.80 -17.61
CA ASP A 774 23.59 -0.58 -16.99
C ASP A 774 22.47 0.47 -16.99
N THR A 775 22.18 1.05 -15.82
CA THR A 775 21.09 2.01 -15.64
C THR A 775 21.34 2.91 -14.43
N THR A 776 20.44 3.85 -14.17
CA THR A 776 20.36 4.59 -12.91
C THR A 776 19.14 4.08 -12.13
N ALA A 777 19.28 3.96 -10.81
CA ALA A 777 18.18 3.64 -9.91
C ALA A 777 18.06 4.66 -8.78
N LEU A 778 16.89 4.73 -8.17
CA LEU A 778 16.62 5.57 -7.01
C LEU A 778 16.80 4.72 -5.74
N LEU A 779 17.55 5.25 -4.77
CA LEU A 779 17.87 4.57 -3.52
C LEU A 779 17.45 5.44 -2.33
N TRP A 780 16.52 4.93 -1.53
CA TRP A 780 16.28 5.45 -0.18
C TRP A 780 17.27 4.85 0.80
N VAL A 781 17.83 5.69 1.66
CA VAL A 781 18.71 5.27 2.76
C VAL A 781 18.42 6.10 4.01
N GLY A 782 18.34 5.43 5.16
CA GLY A 782 18.25 6.07 6.48
C GLY A 782 19.01 5.25 7.51
N PHE A 783 19.56 5.91 8.53
CA PHE A 783 20.22 5.23 9.66
C PHE A 783 19.61 5.59 11.01
N TYR A 784 18.61 6.45 10.98
CA TYR A 784 17.96 6.99 12.14
C TYR A 784 16.60 7.56 11.71
N ASP A 785 15.53 7.18 12.39
CA ASP A 785 14.21 7.78 12.21
C ASP A 785 13.98 8.83 13.30
N ASN A 786 14.06 10.12 12.94
CA ASN A 786 13.78 11.19 13.89
C ASN A 786 12.31 11.14 14.29
N SER A 787 12.06 11.02 15.59
CA SER A 787 10.73 11.16 16.16
C SER A 787 10.21 12.58 15.93
N ARG A 788 8.90 12.66 15.67
CA ARG A 788 8.15 13.90 15.55
C ARG A 788 7.72 14.49 16.90
N SER A 789 8.00 13.80 18.01
CA SER A 789 7.67 14.22 19.38
C SER A 789 8.90 14.52 20.24
N THR A 790 10.08 14.63 19.64
CA THR A 790 11.30 14.99 20.38
C THR A 790 12.06 16.11 19.70
N ALA A 791 12.75 16.94 20.49
CA ALA A 791 13.63 18.01 20.04
C ALA A 791 14.98 17.46 19.51
N THR A 792 14.95 16.40 18.70
CA THR A 792 16.16 15.82 18.10
C THR A 792 16.77 16.81 17.11
N ALA A 793 18.10 16.92 17.14
CA ALA A 793 18.86 17.74 16.21
C ALA A 793 19.03 17.01 14.86
N PRO A 794 18.98 17.72 13.72
CA PRO A 794 19.37 17.16 12.42
C PRO A 794 20.80 16.58 12.43
N ALA A 795 21.10 15.74 11.43
CA ALA A 795 22.45 15.23 11.21
C ALA A 795 23.43 16.39 10.90
N LYS A 796 24.72 16.19 11.19
CA LYS A 796 25.77 17.16 10.81
C LYS A 796 25.96 17.17 9.29
N ALA A 797 26.47 18.28 8.77
CA ALA A 797 26.84 18.37 7.36
C ALA A 797 27.83 17.26 6.98
N GLY A 798 27.60 16.61 5.84
CA GLY A 798 28.46 15.53 5.36
C GLY A 798 28.35 14.21 6.13
N SER A 799 27.34 14.02 6.99
CA SER A 799 27.10 12.73 7.68
C SER A 799 25.69 12.18 7.45
N TRP A 800 25.55 10.85 7.42
CA TRP A 800 24.25 10.17 7.32
C TRP A 800 23.42 10.25 8.60
N ASN A 801 24.12 10.27 9.74
CA ASN A 801 23.59 10.43 11.09
C ASN A 801 24.73 10.94 11.99
N ASN A 802 24.48 11.05 13.30
CA ASN A 802 25.48 11.47 14.28
C ASN A 802 26.34 10.31 14.82
N LEU A 803 26.24 9.12 14.23
CA LEU A 803 27.00 7.94 14.65
C LEU A 803 28.15 7.60 13.70
N GLY A 804 28.28 8.23 12.53
CA GLY A 804 29.36 7.92 11.57
C GLY A 804 29.03 6.76 10.62
N SER A 805 27.73 6.54 10.37
CA SER A 805 27.26 5.58 9.37
C SER A 805 27.74 5.89 7.96
N LYS A 806 27.97 4.84 7.16
CA LYS A 806 28.46 4.92 5.78
C LYS A 806 27.75 3.92 4.88
N VAL A 807 27.72 4.23 3.59
CA VAL A 807 27.07 3.44 2.53
C VAL A 807 28.06 3.25 1.39
N TRP A 808 28.14 2.03 0.86
CA TRP A 808 28.85 1.74 -0.38
C TRP A 808 27.93 1.02 -1.36
N LEU A 809 28.06 1.35 -2.64
CA LEU A 809 27.49 0.61 -3.76
C LEU A 809 28.62 0.20 -4.68
N ASN A 810 28.78 -1.11 -4.90
CA ASN A 810 29.87 -1.67 -5.71
C ASN A 810 31.27 -1.19 -5.28
N GLY A 811 31.48 -1.02 -3.96
CA GLY A 811 32.74 -0.52 -3.39
C GLY A 811 32.92 1.00 -3.44
N GLN A 812 32.05 1.74 -4.13
CA GLN A 812 32.08 3.20 -4.16
C GLN A 812 31.21 3.79 -3.04
N ILE A 813 31.72 4.80 -2.34
CA ILE A 813 30.99 5.47 -1.25
C ILE A 813 29.81 6.26 -1.84
N ILE A 814 28.63 6.08 -1.25
CA ILE A 814 27.49 6.97 -1.46
C ILE A 814 27.46 8.00 -0.34
N GLY A 815 27.62 9.26 -0.72
CA GLY A 815 27.55 10.40 0.20
C GLY A 815 26.15 10.61 0.78
N PRO A 816 26.04 11.21 1.98
CA PRO A 816 24.77 11.55 2.58
C PRO A 816 24.03 12.65 1.79
N PRO A 817 22.75 12.90 2.10
CA PRO A 817 22.00 14.02 1.56
C PRO A 817 22.60 15.37 1.99
N ASP A 818 22.39 16.38 1.15
CA ASP A 818 22.69 17.77 1.49
C ASP A 818 21.56 18.32 2.39
N TRP A 819 21.63 17.98 3.68
CA TRP A 819 20.57 18.33 4.64
C TRP A 819 20.36 19.85 4.71
N GLN A 820 19.11 20.30 4.52
CA GLN A 820 18.79 21.73 4.57
C GLN A 820 19.08 22.39 5.92
N ARG A 821 19.07 21.60 7.00
CA ARG A 821 19.24 22.08 8.39
C ARG A 821 20.42 21.42 9.11
N ALA A 822 21.44 21.04 8.36
CA ALA A 822 22.56 20.27 8.89
C ALA A 822 23.18 20.92 10.14
N GLY A 823 23.31 20.14 11.22
CA GLY A 823 23.97 20.56 12.46
C GLY A 823 23.23 21.61 13.31
N GLN A 824 22.00 22.00 12.95
CA GLN A 824 21.20 22.92 13.77
C GLN A 824 20.86 22.31 15.15
N LYS A 825 20.66 23.16 16.16
CA LYS A 825 20.17 22.72 17.47
C LYS A 825 18.73 22.21 17.32
N GLY A 826 18.44 21.06 17.95
CA GLY A 826 17.08 20.52 17.95
C GLY A 826 16.11 21.41 18.74
N ASP A 827 14.94 21.65 18.15
CA ASP A 827 13.88 22.51 18.67
C ASP A 827 12.53 22.05 18.10
N LEU A 828 11.48 21.90 18.93
CA LEU A 828 10.14 21.48 18.48
C LEU A 828 9.43 22.54 17.64
N GLU A 829 9.81 23.83 17.73
CA GLU A 829 9.21 24.89 16.92
C GLU A 829 9.80 25.01 15.51
N ILE A 830 10.81 24.19 15.20
CA ILE A 830 11.48 24.13 13.91
C ILE A 830 10.99 22.87 13.16
N PRO A 831 10.26 23.00 12.03
CA PRO A 831 9.76 21.84 11.29
C PRO A 831 10.86 20.92 10.75
N TYR A 832 10.57 19.64 10.53
CA TYR A 832 11.43 18.82 9.68
C TYR A 832 11.13 19.09 8.19
N LEU A 833 12.15 18.96 7.36
CA LEU A 833 12.09 19.19 5.91
C LEU A 833 12.53 17.95 5.14
N ASP A 834 13.70 17.41 5.49
CA ASP A 834 14.37 16.35 4.74
C ASP A 834 15.09 15.33 5.63
N GLU A 835 14.92 15.35 6.95
CA GLU A 835 15.74 14.59 7.88
C GLU A 835 15.46 13.07 7.85
N ASN A 836 14.23 12.62 7.55
CA ASN A 836 13.93 11.19 7.38
C ASN A 836 13.79 10.83 5.90
N TYR A 837 14.23 9.62 5.53
CA TYR A 837 14.31 9.17 4.14
C TYR A 837 12.98 9.17 3.38
N TYR A 838 11.87 8.98 4.07
CA TYR A 838 10.57 8.74 3.47
C TYR A 838 9.74 10.01 3.20
N PHE A 839 10.28 11.18 3.53
CA PHE A 839 9.76 12.49 3.09
C PHE A 839 10.80 13.37 2.40
N ARG A 840 11.91 12.76 1.95
CA ARG A 840 12.94 13.38 1.11
C ARG A 840 13.13 12.59 -0.18
N ALA A 841 13.64 13.25 -1.21
CA ALA A 841 13.90 12.58 -2.48
C ALA A 841 14.93 11.43 -2.30
N PRO A 842 14.70 10.27 -2.95
CA PRO A 842 15.70 9.21 -3.01
C PRO A 842 16.93 9.66 -3.80
N ARG A 843 18.07 9.01 -3.55
CA ARG A 843 19.32 9.31 -4.24
C ARG A 843 19.40 8.55 -5.55
N GLU A 844 19.71 9.23 -6.64
CA GLU A 844 20.09 8.58 -7.89
C GLU A 844 21.47 7.93 -7.76
N VAL A 845 21.57 6.65 -8.11
CA VAL A 845 22.80 5.87 -8.04
C VAL A 845 23.00 5.05 -9.32
N PRO A 846 24.25 4.92 -9.82
CA PRO A 846 24.54 4.11 -10.99
C PRO A 846 24.45 2.62 -10.64
N ILE A 847 23.77 1.86 -11.49
CA ILE A 847 23.61 0.41 -11.38
C ILE A 847 24.26 -0.22 -12.60
N LYS A 848 25.21 -1.13 -12.38
CA LYS A 848 25.84 -1.88 -13.46
C LYS A 848 24.98 -3.08 -13.85
N LYS A 849 25.11 -3.54 -15.09
CA LYS A 849 24.60 -4.84 -15.50
C LYS A 849 25.20 -5.95 -14.64
N GLY A 850 24.37 -6.91 -14.22
CA GLY A 850 24.73 -8.00 -13.33
C GLY A 850 24.44 -7.69 -11.87
N TRP A 851 25.18 -8.34 -10.96
CA TRP A 851 25.03 -8.15 -9.52
C TRP A 851 25.66 -6.83 -9.05
N ASN A 852 24.88 -6.09 -8.26
CA ASN A 852 25.26 -4.87 -7.57
C ASN A 852 25.22 -5.13 -6.06
N TYR A 853 26.19 -4.61 -5.32
CA TYR A 853 26.35 -4.90 -3.91
C TYR A 853 26.26 -3.63 -3.07
N LEU A 854 25.34 -3.63 -2.10
CA LEU A 854 25.22 -2.56 -1.12
C LEU A 854 25.86 -3.00 0.20
N LEU A 855 26.68 -2.14 0.79
CA LEU A 855 27.24 -2.32 2.13
C LEU A 855 26.87 -1.11 2.99
N LEU A 856 26.39 -1.37 4.20
CA LEU A 856 26.03 -0.36 5.18
C LEU A 856 26.87 -0.55 6.43
N LYS A 857 27.34 0.55 7.04
CA LYS A 857 28.03 0.56 8.33
C LYS A 857 27.15 1.21 9.40
N MET A 858 26.91 0.51 10.50
CA MET A 858 26.13 0.98 11.65
C MET A 858 26.98 0.91 12.93
N PRO A 859 27.84 1.91 13.19
CA PRO A 859 28.59 2.00 14.44
C PRO A 859 27.70 2.53 15.58
N VAL A 860 28.03 2.16 16.81
CA VAL A 860 27.50 2.76 18.04
C VAL A 860 28.60 2.87 19.08
N GLY A 861 28.59 3.99 19.82
CA GLY A 861 29.54 4.26 20.91
C GLY A 861 28.87 3.99 22.26
N SER A 862 27.76 4.70 22.52
CA SER A 862 26.93 4.49 23.70
C SER A 862 25.44 4.49 23.33
N PHE A 863 24.62 3.78 24.11
CA PHE A 863 23.16 3.82 24.05
C PHE A 863 22.56 4.92 24.93
N ASN A 864 23.37 5.57 25.76
CA ASN A 864 22.97 6.71 26.57
C ASN A 864 23.42 8.02 25.90
N SER A 865 22.47 8.79 25.40
CA SER A 865 22.73 10.13 24.84
C SER A 865 22.88 11.22 25.91
N GLY A 866 22.61 10.90 27.19
CA GLY A 866 22.48 11.86 28.28
C GLY A 866 21.26 12.78 28.17
N LYS A 867 20.39 12.59 27.17
CA LYS A 867 19.27 13.48 26.84
C LYS A 867 18.04 12.67 26.42
N TRP A 868 16.97 12.75 27.21
CA TRP A 868 15.73 12.00 26.94
C TRP A 868 15.11 12.36 25.58
N TYR A 869 15.25 13.61 25.13
CA TYR A 869 14.72 14.11 23.86
C TYR A 869 15.57 13.74 22.64
N ALA A 870 16.69 13.03 22.82
CA ALA A 870 17.54 12.56 21.74
C ALA A 870 17.93 11.10 22.00
N PRO A 871 16.98 10.15 21.99
CA PRO A 871 17.27 8.75 22.27
C PRO A 871 18.26 8.16 21.25
N VAL A 872 19.00 7.10 21.58
CA VAL A 872 19.85 6.41 20.59
C VAL A 872 19.07 5.26 19.96
N LYS A 873 18.46 5.51 18.81
CA LYS A 873 17.95 4.46 17.91
C LYS A 873 19.09 3.88 17.09
N TRP A 874 19.20 2.56 17.05
CA TRP A 874 20.22 1.87 16.26
C TRP A 874 19.56 1.02 15.19
N MET A 875 19.55 1.53 13.97
CA MET A 875 18.79 0.97 12.86
C MET A 875 19.42 1.34 11.51
N PHE A 876 18.95 0.69 10.45
CA PHE A 876 19.16 1.15 9.08
C PHE A 876 17.94 0.87 8.20
N THR A 877 17.83 1.64 7.13
CA THR A 877 16.91 1.45 6.03
C THR A 877 17.69 1.62 4.74
N ALA A 878 17.53 0.70 3.80
CA ALA A 878 18.04 0.89 2.45
C ALA A 878 17.18 0.14 1.44
N MET A 879 16.60 0.86 0.48
CA MET A 879 15.66 0.26 -0.47
C MET A 879 15.76 0.97 -1.82
N PHE A 880 15.88 0.20 -2.88
CA PHE A 880 15.67 0.72 -4.23
C PHE A 880 14.20 1.01 -4.44
N VAL A 881 13.89 2.08 -5.18
CA VAL A 881 12.53 2.54 -5.43
C VAL A 881 12.34 3.01 -6.88
N GLU A 882 11.09 3.02 -7.33
CA GLU A 882 10.67 3.59 -8.61
C GLU A 882 9.59 4.67 -8.38
N PRO A 883 9.51 5.71 -9.22
CA PRO A 883 8.37 6.62 -9.20
C PRO A 883 7.07 5.88 -9.50
N GLN A 884 5.98 6.23 -8.80
CA GLN A 884 4.66 5.71 -9.12
C GLN A 884 4.12 6.31 -10.43
N PRO A 885 3.44 5.51 -11.29
CA PRO A 885 2.86 5.99 -12.54
C PRO A 885 1.92 7.19 -12.34
N GLY A 886 2.20 8.32 -13.00
CA GLY A 886 1.42 9.56 -12.89
C GLY A 886 1.84 10.50 -11.75
N SER A 887 2.90 10.17 -11.00
CA SER A 887 3.56 11.12 -10.10
C SER A 887 4.62 11.89 -10.89
N PRO A 888 4.57 13.23 -10.97
CA PRO A 888 5.64 14.01 -11.59
C PRO A 888 6.91 13.82 -10.77
N VAL A 889 7.96 13.26 -11.39
CA VAL A 889 9.28 13.04 -10.77
C VAL A 889 9.93 14.36 -10.33
N ASN A 890 9.51 15.49 -10.91
CA ASN A 890 10.24 16.76 -10.86
C ASN A 890 9.62 17.89 -10.02
N ASN A 891 8.43 17.72 -9.42
CA ASN A 891 7.84 18.81 -8.61
C ASN A 891 8.11 18.61 -7.11
N MET A 892 9.31 19.04 -6.69
CA MET A 892 9.75 19.06 -5.29
C MET A 892 8.93 20.01 -4.39
N GLU A 893 8.16 20.95 -4.95
CA GLU A 893 7.49 22.00 -4.14
C GLU A 893 6.24 21.54 -3.37
N GLN A 894 5.75 20.32 -3.61
CA GLN A 894 4.65 19.76 -2.82
C GLN A 894 4.89 18.27 -2.64
N ASN A 895 5.35 17.86 -1.45
CA ASN A 895 5.64 16.48 -1.01
C ASN A 895 4.54 15.45 -1.37
N LYS A 896 4.45 15.07 -2.64
CA LYS A 896 3.69 13.95 -3.19
C LYS A 896 4.67 12.81 -3.44
N MET A 897 5.32 12.30 -2.40
CA MET A 897 6.18 11.13 -2.59
C MET A 897 5.30 9.89 -2.68
N LEU A 898 5.23 9.35 -3.89
CA LEU A 898 4.60 8.09 -4.24
C LEU A 898 5.68 7.31 -4.99
N TYR A 899 6.45 6.54 -4.24
CA TYR A 899 7.40 5.59 -4.81
C TYR A 899 6.89 4.17 -4.57
N ARG A 900 7.35 3.22 -5.36
CA ARG A 900 7.09 1.78 -5.18
C ARG A 900 8.39 1.00 -5.15
N ALA A 901 8.37 -0.20 -4.58
CA ALA A 901 9.49 -1.11 -4.73
C ALA A 901 9.71 -1.42 -6.23
N PRO A 902 10.96 -1.59 -6.69
CA PRO A 902 11.22 -2.11 -8.01
C PRO A 902 10.53 -3.47 -8.11
N LEU A 903 9.81 -3.68 -9.20
CA LEU A 903 9.24 -4.98 -9.50
C LEU A 903 10.43 -5.91 -9.69
N SER A 904 10.61 -6.83 -8.73
CA SER A 904 11.76 -7.73 -8.60
C SER A 904 12.46 -8.00 -9.94
N LEU A 905 13.66 -7.43 -10.11
CA LEU A 905 14.57 -7.72 -11.21
C LEU A 905 15.48 -8.90 -10.86
#